data_AF-A0A3T1D3P2-F1
#
_entry.id   AF-A0A3T1D3P2-F1
#
_cell.length_a   1.000
_cell.length_b   1.000
_cell.length_c   1.000
_cell.angle_alpha   90.00
_cell.angle_beta   90.00
_cell.angle_gamma   90.00
#
_symmetry.space_group_name_H-M   'P 1'
#
loop_
_entity.id
_entity.type
_entity.pdbx_description
1 polymer ?
#
loop_
_entity_poly.entity_id
_entity_poly.type
_entity_poly.pdbx_seq_one_letter_code
_entity_poly.pdbx_strand_id
1 'polypeptide(L)'
;MGKHIAIVWENSRTSGQVRIYNGNIINIKYFKDSTSWNKGESCSAAETYLRIEVEVDFELQPNTGQTLVTIETMPHSFSFFVSDVNSNYPIYIPAYGAAVTDTQDTRTYLEIKESIEEKGLLTNLQIIEAEKEESFEAASMHTRDHACPTWLGISRDTRIFETQARGRGSNNSLPPPIEGSELQWDWVQPREHGNEVALPENEGRPVRYCYMLGRGIGCSDTVIRRLDKGVLPILSTKVVDDDITYEALSFVSLESSELNSQSLKGTPYLIADGYGIGHMLSADQIKRRDELLAQELETRSCETTVFYCRVIAENSGKVPRYAWFKNIVPNPGPKPIPYTFEGFTGFAQYTAERIFCISKLNGKALPSEENAVLLKPGESAIFEFYLPHQPISYERAVNLSKQDFHSRYVECRDYWEKKLSSSAQIRIPEPRLEEMVQAGLLHTDLIMYGKEPEGTLVPAIGIYTAIGSESSPIIQFMDSMGWGGISRRALMFFLDKQYEDGMIQNYGGYMLETGAVLWCLGEHYRYSPDDSWIAQIKPKLLKAYEFLLRWRQRNETEQLRGCGYGMLEGKTADPEDPYHSFMLNGYAYLGLSRLAELLKNIDEELSSQVRLNADLLKADIRTAFDLAMSRSPVVPLGDGGWVPTAPPWVEARGPLALYVEQNNWFTHGTFMGRDSMLGPMYLIFQEVIEAKEIAADFLVQYHNELMLTRNVAFSQPYYSVHPWVHLKRGEVKPFLKAYYNTVSGLADRETYTFWEHFYQVSPHKTHEEAWFLMQTRWMLYMEEGTSLRLLPGIPRKWLEQGKRIELSGVNTYFGKLFLHVRSELDQGFISATIICDPLRAPQSIVLRLPHPDGRRASNVVGGTYDEGKETVVINAFTGIAEIRLEF
;
A
#
# COMPACT_ATOMS: atom_id res chain seq x y z
N MET A 1 25.66 -23.12 31.25
CA MET A 1 25.10 -22.25 32.32
C MET A 1 23.79 -22.90 32.74
N GLY A 2 23.60 -23.19 34.03
CA GLY A 2 22.37 -23.81 34.51
C GLY A 2 21.28 -22.76 34.78
N LYS A 3 20.06 -22.96 34.27
CA LYS A 3 18.86 -22.20 34.64
C LYS A 3 17.84 -23.16 35.25
N HIS A 4 17.28 -22.78 36.38
CA HIS A 4 16.18 -23.50 37.02
C HIS A 4 14.88 -22.74 36.76
N ILE A 5 13.95 -23.41 36.08
CA ILE A 5 12.71 -22.83 35.56
C ILE A 5 11.55 -23.52 36.27
N ALA A 6 10.54 -22.77 36.67
CA ALA A 6 9.26 -23.28 37.14
C ALA A 6 8.15 -22.88 36.18
N ILE A 7 7.30 -23.83 35.81
CA ILE A 7 6.07 -23.57 35.06
C ILE A 7 4.89 -23.91 35.97
N VAL A 8 3.95 -22.98 36.11
CA VAL A 8 2.74 -23.11 36.92
C VAL A 8 1.49 -22.93 36.05
N TRP A 9 0.39 -23.59 36.41
CA TRP A 9 -0.88 -23.47 35.70
C TRP A 9 -2.03 -23.08 36.63
N GLU A 10 -3.04 -22.43 36.06
CA GLU A 10 -4.32 -22.14 36.73
C GLU A 10 -5.07 -23.43 37.09
N ASN A 11 -5.13 -24.36 36.14
CA ASN A 11 -5.81 -25.63 36.26
C ASN A 11 -4.81 -26.78 36.04
N SER A 12 -4.99 -27.87 36.78
CA SER A 12 -4.06 -29.00 36.74
C SER A 12 -4.01 -29.65 35.36
N ARG A 13 -2.80 -29.96 34.86
CA ARG A 13 -2.58 -30.59 33.54
C ARG A 13 -2.29 -32.08 33.69
N THR A 14 -2.84 -32.91 32.80
CA THR A 14 -2.81 -34.39 32.89
C THR A 14 -1.73 -35.07 32.04
N SER A 15 -1.21 -34.41 30.99
CA SER A 15 -0.19 -34.98 30.08
C SER A 15 0.50 -33.92 29.22
N GLY A 16 1.77 -34.14 28.87
CA GLY A 16 2.56 -33.28 27.98
C GLY A 16 4.03 -33.71 27.87
N GLN A 17 4.80 -33.00 27.05
CA GLN A 17 6.26 -33.17 26.90
C GLN A 17 6.99 -31.82 27.02
N VAL A 18 8.20 -31.85 27.58
CA VAL A 18 9.10 -30.69 27.58
C VAL A 18 10.18 -30.96 26.54
N ARG A 19 10.34 -30.05 25.58
CA ARG A 19 11.43 -30.09 24.59
C ARG A 19 12.31 -28.87 24.73
N ILE A 20 13.55 -29.02 24.26
CA ILE A 20 14.53 -27.95 24.24
C ILE A 20 15.19 -27.85 22.87
N TYR A 21 15.45 -26.62 22.44
CA TYR A 21 16.26 -26.28 21.27
C TYR A 21 17.48 -25.48 21.74
N ASN A 22 18.67 -25.80 21.20
CA ASN A 22 19.95 -25.20 21.60
C ASN A 22 20.26 -25.28 23.11
N GLY A 23 20.01 -26.43 23.72
CA GLY A 23 20.33 -26.71 25.13
C GLY A 23 19.99 -28.15 25.49
N ASN A 24 20.22 -28.51 26.75
CA ASN A 24 19.92 -29.83 27.30
C ASN A 24 19.05 -29.72 28.54
N ILE A 25 18.03 -30.57 28.65
CA ILE A 25 17.27 -30.75 29.89
C ILE A 25 18.09 -31.66 30.80
N ILE A 26 18.44 -31.18 31.98
CA ILE A 26 19.20 -31.92 32.98
C ILE A 26 18.26 -32.71 33.89
N ASN A 27 17.15 -32.11 34.29
CA ASN A 27 16.21 -32.71 35.23
C ASN A 27 14.81 -32.09 35.10
N ILE A 28 13.77 -32.88 35.39
CA ILE A 28 12.38 -32.41 35.47
C ILE A 28 11.76 -32.93 36.77
N LYS A 29 11.08 -32.07 37.52
CA LYS A 29 10.30 -32.41 38.73
C LYS A 29 8.85 -32.01 38.54
N TYR A 30 7.93 -32.84 39.03
CA TYR A 30 6.49 -32.63 38.90
C TYR A 30 5.83 -32.53 40.28
N PHE A 31 4.88 -31.59 40.42
CA PHE A 31 4.24 -31.27 41.70
C PHE A 31 2.70 -31.26 41.57
N LYS A 32 2.02 -32.07 42.39
CA LYS A 32 0.54 -32.24 42.37
C LYS A 32 -0.20 -31.08 43.05
N ASP A 33 0.43 -30.50 44.06
CA ASP A 33 0.11 -29.23 44.72
C ASP A 33 1.43 -28.44 44.86
N SER A 34 1.41 -27.17 45.29
CA SER A 34 2.63 -26.35 45.44
C SER A 34 3.64 -26.89 46.48
N THR A 35 3.39 -28.06 47.07
CA THR A 35 4.11 -28.59 48.24
C THR A 35 4.55 -30.06 48.18
N SER A 36 4.11 -30.89 47.22
CA SER A 36 4.38 -32.34 47.21
C SER A 36 5.25 -32.83 46.04
N TRP A 37 6.22 -33.70 46.37
CA TRP A 37 7.35 -34.12 45.55
C TRP A 37 7.22 -35.58 45.09
N ASN A 38 7.31 -35.86 43.79
CA ASN A 38 7.59 -37.20 43.26
C ASN A 38 8.66 -37.11 42.15
N LYS A 39 9.67 -37.99 42.22
CA LYS A 39 10.82 -38.03 41.32
C LYS A 39 10.59 -39.08 40.22
N GLY A 40 10.63 -38.71 38.95
CA GLY A 40 10.55 -39.66 37.83
C GLY A 40 10.83 -39.02 36.46
N GLU A 41 11.59 -39.72 35.62
CA GLU A 41 12.03 -39.28 34.27
C GLU A 41 10.93 -39.33 33.20
N SER A 42 9.74 -39.85 33.52
CA SER A 42 8.54 -39.75 32.69
C SER A 42 7.28 -39.94 33.55
N CYS A 43 6.22 -39.19 33.24
CA CYS A 43 4.92 -39.36 33.89
C CYS A 43 3.96 -40.08 32.94
N SER A 44 3.39 -41.18 33.42
CA SER A 44 2.27 -41.87 32.76
C SER A 44 1.02 -40.99 32.81
N ALA A 45 0.11 -41.18 31.84
CA ALA A 45 -1.04 -40.33 31.51
C ALA A 45 -2.16 -40.22 32.57
N ALA A 46 -1.87 -40.43 33.86
CA ALA A 46 -2.88 -40.53 34.93
C ALA A 46 -2.68 -39.55 36.10
N GLU A 47 -1.66 -38.67 36.08
CA GLU A 47 -1.38 -37.74 37.19
C GLU A 47 -1.54 -36.28 36.77
N THR A 48 -2.23 -35.49 37.60
CA THR A 48 -2.50 -34.06 37.41
C THR A 48 -1.47 -33.20 38.16
N TYR A 49 -0.84 -32.22 37.51
CA TYR A 49 0.15 -31.34 38.13
C TYR A 49 -0.21 -29.86 37.99
N LEU A 50 0.15 -29.07 39.01
CA LEU A 50 -0.02 -27.60 39.03
C LEU A 50 1.30 -26.85 38.86
N ARG A 51 2.44 -27.52 39.09
CA ARG A 51 3.78 -26.97 38.90
C ARG A 51 4.74 -28.03 38.34
N ILE A 52 5.60 -27.63 37.42
CA ILE A 52 6.78 -28.39 37.02
C ILE A 52 8.03 -27.54 37.20
N GLU A 53 9.14 -28.17 37.58
CA GLU A 53 10.44 -27.52 37.63
C GLU A 53 11.40 -28.20 36.65
N VAL A 54 12.00 -27.42 35.78
CA VAL A 54 12.91 -27.88 34.73
C VAL A 54 14.28 -27.27 34.97
N GLU A 55 15.30 -28.10 35.04
CA GLU A 55 16.69 -27.68 35.06
C GLU A 55 17.26 -27.80 33.66
N VAL A 56 17.75 -26.67 33.13
CA VAL A 56 18.26 -26.56 31.78
C VAL A 56 19.72 -26.15 31.83
N ASP A 57 20.58 -26.86 31.11
CA ASP A 57 21.92 -26.40 30.80
C ASP A 57 21.99 -25.93 29.34
N PHE A 58 22.56 -24.75 29.15
CA PHE A 58 22.71 -24.14 27.84
C PHE A 58 24.04 -23.38 27.77
N GLU A 59 24.66 -23.39 26.59
CA GLU A 59 25.86 -22.63 26.31
C GLU A 59 25.54 -21.50 25.34
N LEU A 60 25.85 -20.26 25.73
CA LEU A 60 25.82 -19.12 24.83
C LEU A 60 27.05 -19.19 23.92
N GLN A 61 26.95 -19.98 22.87
CA GLN A 61 27.98 -20.07 21.84
C GLN A 61 27.80 -18.90 20.84
N PRO A 62 28.88 -18.27 20.37
CA PRO A 62 28.77 -17.27 19.31
C PRO A 62 28.08 -17.87 18.09
N ASN A 63 27.09 -17.16 17.55
CA ASN A 63 26.35 -17.52 16.34
C ASN A 63 25.42 -18.75 16.40
N THR A 64 25.08 -19.28 17.58
CA THR A 64 24.20 -20.48 17.66
C THR A 64 22.71 -20.18 17.75
N GLY A 65 22.28 -18.92 17.81
CA GLY A 65 20.87 -18.55 18.07
C GLY A 65 20.50 -18.67 19.55
N GLN A 66 19.22 -18.49 19.89
CA GLN A 66 18.75 -18.53 21.28
C GLN A 66 18.29 -19.92 21.73
N THR A 67 18.35 -20.18 23.04
CA THR A 67 17.84 -21.41 23.66
C THR A 67 16.35 -21.29 23.97
N LEU A 68 15.56 -22.24 23.47
CA LEU A 68 14.11 -22.25 23.57
C LEU A 68 13.64 -23.51 24.31
N VAL A 69 12.70 -23.36 25.25
CA VAL A 69 11.97 -24.48 25.85
C VAL A 69 10.56 -24.51 25.25
N THR A 70 10.10 -25.68 24.83
CA THR A 70 8.72 -25.92 24.36
C THR A 70 8.00 -26.80 25.35
N ILE A 71 6.82 -26.36 25.77
CA ILE A 71 5.88 -27.13 26.59
C ILE A 71 4.77 -27.62 25.67
N GLU A 72 4.86 -28.89 25.28
CA GLU A 72 3.88 -29.56 24.42
C GLU A 72 2.74 -30.10 25.28
N THR A 73 1.62 -29.39 25.32
CA THR A 73 0.39 -29.86 25.98
C THR A 73 -0.81 -29.68 25.06
N MET A 74 -1.84 -30.51 25.26
CA MET A 74 -3.12 -30.36 24.56
C MET A 74 -4.11 -29.62 25.47
N PRO A 75 -4.84 -28.61 24.96
CA PRO A 75 -4.77 -28.05 23.61
C PRO A 75 -3.73 -26.92 23.42
N HIS A 76 -2.98 -26.54 24.46
CA HIS A 76 -2.16 -25.32 24.45
C HIS A 76 -0.66 -25.60 24.57
N SER A 77 0.02 -25.73 23.43
CA SER A 77 1.47 -25.78 23.39
C SER A 77 2.07 -24.37 23.27
N PHE A 78 3.19 -24.12 23.94
CA PHE A 78 3.86 -22.83 23.89
C PHE A 78 5.37 -22.99 24.08
N SER A 79 6.12 -22.00 23.58
CA SER A 79 7.56 -21.92 23.72
C SER A 79 7.97 -20.61 24.37
N PHE A 80 9.12 -20.60 25.04
CA PHE A 80 9.70 -19.39 25.64
C PHE A 80 11.23 -19.47 25.66
N PHE A 81 11.88 -18.30 25.64
CA PHE A 81 13.33 -18.22 25.77
C PHE A 81 13.77 -18.48 27.21
N VAL A 82 14.85 -19.25 27.36
CA VAL A 82 15.44 -19.50 28.69
C VAL A 82 15.98 -18.21 29.33
N SER A 83 16.45 -17.27 28.51
CA SER A 83 16.95 -15.96 28.94
C SER A 83 15.87 -15.08 29.58
N ASP A 84 14.61 -15.27 29.18
CA ASP A 84 13.51 -14.38 29.56
C ASP A 84 12.87 -14.78 30.89
N VAL A 85 13.18 -15.98 31.40
CA VAL A 85 12.65 -16.48 32.68
C VAL A 85 13.17 -15.64 33.85
N ASN A 86 12.26 -14.96 34.56
CA ASN A 86 12.57 -14.03 35.64
C ASN A 86 11.42 -13.94 36.67
N SER A 87 11.69 -14.05 37.98
CA SER A 87 10.67 -13.88 39.03
C SER A 87 10.06 -12.48 39.12
N ASN A 88 10.80 -11.42 38.81
CA ASN A 88 10.24 -10.06 38.86
C ASN A 88 9.30 -9.77 37.68
N TYR A 89 9.52 -10.48 36.56
CA TYR A 89 8.77 -10.36 35.31
C TYR A 89 8.46 -11.77 34.78
N PRO A 90 7.60 -12.54 35.45
CA PRO A 90 7.29 -13.89 35.02
C PRO A 90 6.58 -13.85 33.67
N ILE A 91 6.83 -14.86 32.84
CA ILE A 91 6.20 -15.02 31.54
C ILE A 91 4.76 -15.49 31.81
N TYR A 92 3.84 -14.54 31.87
CA TYR A 92 2.43 -14.77 32.21
C TYR A 92 1.58 -14.87 30.94
N ILE A 93 1.01 -16.05 30.66
CA ILE A 93 0.26 -16.34 29.43
C ILE A 93 -1.23 -16.58 29.79
N PRO A 94 -2.02 -15.52 29.99
CA PRO A 94 -3.42 -15.64 30.43
C PRO A 94 -4.26 -16.55 29.53
N ALA A 95 -4.08 -16.46 28.21
CA ALA A 95 -4.86 -17.25 27.25
C ALA A 95 -4.71 -18.76 27.43
N TYR A 96 -3.59 -19.21 28.01
CA TYR A 96 -3.29 -20.63 28.24
C TYR A 96 -3.39 -21.04 29.71
N GLY A 97 -3.70 -20.10 30.61
CA GLY A 97 -3.71 -20.34 32.04
C GLY A 97 -2.37 -20.85 32.55
N ALA A 98 -1.26 -20.31 32.03
CA ALA A 98 0.10 -20.77 32.32
C ALA A 98 1.01 -19.58 32.67
N ALA A 99 1.97 -19.80 33.56
CA ALA A 99 3.05 -18.85 33.82
C ALA A 99 4.41 -19.56 33.97
N VAL A 100 5.48 -18.90 33.54
CA VAL A 100 6.86 -19.38 33.68
C VAL A 100 7.67 -18.39 34.52
N THR A 101 8.35 -18.91 35.53
CA THR A 101 9.16 -18.14 36.47
C THR A 101 10.39 -18.93 36.88
N ASP A 102 11.23 -18.40 37.76
CA ASP A 102 12.34 -19.16 38.33
C ASP A 102 11.88 -20.06 39.50
N THR A 103 12.68 -21.07 39.84
CA THR A 103 12.29 -22.01 40.91
C THR A 103 12.28 -21.42 42.31
N GLN A 104 12.88 -20.23 42.52
CA GLN A 104 12.82 -19.53 43.81
C GLN A 104 11.50 -18.81 44.01
N ASP A 105 10.80 -18.49 42.91
CA ASP A 105 9.44 -17.97 42.95
C ASP A 105 8.45 -19.08 43.31
N THR A 106 7.89 -18.96 44.52
CA THR A 106 6.93 -19.90 45.09
C THR A 106 5.49 -19.51 44.81
N ARG A 107 5.25 -18.36 44.15
CA ARG A 107 3.89 -17.91 43.81
C ARG A 107 3.19 -18.92 42.90
N THR A 108 1.91 -19.11 43.15
CA THR A 108 0.97 -19.82 42.29
C THR A 108 0.64 -18.99 41.06
N TYR A 109 0.00 -19.60 40.06
CA TYR A 109 -0.49 -18.88 38.89
C TYR A 109 -1.40 -17.70 39.27
N LEU A 110 -2.32 -17.91 40.23
CA LEU A 110 -3.26 -16.87 40.67
C LEU A 110 -2.55 -15.69 41.34
N GLU A 111 -1.55 -15.95 42.19
CA GLU A 111 -0.75 -14.90 42.83
C GLU A 111 0.12 -14.13 41.80
N ILE A 112 0.64 -14.81 40.78
CA ILE A 112 1.35 -14.16 39.66
C ILE A 112 0.40 -13.27 38.88
N LYS A 113 -0.79 -13.79 38.54
CA LYS A 113 -1.85 -13.06 37.84
C LYS A 113 -2.24 -11.80 38.62
N GLU A 114 -2.60 -11.93 39.89
CA GLU A 114 -2.96 -10.80 40.76
C GLU A 114 -1.83 -9.77 40.81
N SER A 115 -0.59 -10.21 41.02
CA SER A 115 0.58 -9.33 41.08
C SER A 115 0.85 -8.55 39.77
N ILE A 116 0.45 -9.08 38.61
CA ILE A 116 0.59 -8.39 37.32
C ILE A 116 -0.59 -7.46 37.10
N GLU A 117 -1.81 -7.95 37.29
CA GLU A 117 -3.05 -7.18 37.10
C GLU A 117 -3.13 -5.96 38.04
N GLU A 118 -2.62 -6.07 39.27
CA GLU A 118 -2.55 -4.96 40.24
C GLU A 118 -1.70 -3.78 39.77
N LYS A 119 -0.78 -3.98 38.80
CA LYS A 119 0.04 -2.89 38.26
C LYS A 119 -0.75 -1.94 37.37
N GLY A 120 -1.93 -2.36 36.87
CA GLY A 120 -2.78 -1.54 36.01
C GLY A 120 -2.10 -1.08 34.71
N LEU A 121 -1.16 -1.87 34.20
CA LEU A 121 -0.48 -1.61 32.94
C LEU A 121 -1.43 -1.89 31.76
N LEU A 122 -1.15 -1.26 30.62
CA LEU A 122 -1.97 -1.36 29.42
C LEU A 122 -1.11 -1.71 28.22
N THR A 123 -1.65 -2.54 27.34
CA THR A 123 -1.08 -2.77 26.00
C THR A 123 -1.17 -1.50 25.16
N ASN A 124 -0.32 -1.40 24.13
CA ASN A 124 -0.37 -0.30 23.17
C ASN A 124 -1.75 -0.15 22.51
N LEU A 125 -2.45 -1.25 22.22
CA LEU A 125 -3.83 -1.22 21.69
C LEU A 125 -4.84 -0.69 22.71
N GLN A 126 -4.73 -1.06 23.99
CA GLN A 126 -5.56 -0.50 25.06
C GLN A 126 -5.30 1.00 25.27
N ILE A 127 -4.04 1.43 25.16
CA ILE A 127 -3.68 2.86 25.18
C ILE A 127 -4.35 3.60 24.03
N ILE A 128 -4.25 3.09 22.80
CA ILE A 128 -4.92 3.68 21.62
C ILE A 128 -6.44 3.73 21.80
N GLU A 129 -7.04 2.69 22.38
CA GLU A 129 -8.48 2.66 22.63
C GLU A 129 -8.91 3.70 23.68
N ALA A 130 -8.03 4.04 24.64
CA ALA A 130 -8.26 5.11 25.62
C ALA A 130 -8.03 6.52 25.06
N GLU A 131 -7.24 6.67 24.00
CA GLU A 131 -6.97 7.94 23.33
C GLU A 131 -8.21 8.50 22.60
N LYS A 132 -8.13 9.77 22.18
CA LYS A 132 -9.09 10.34 21.23
C LYS A 132 -8.91 9.70 19.85
N GLU A 133 -9.96 9.70 19.04
CA GLU A 133 -9.85 9.30 17.63
C GLU A 133 -8.79 10.15 16.92
N GLU A 134 -7.89 9.49 16.20
CA GLU A 134 -6.81 10.14 15.47
C GLU A 134 -7.38 10.95 14.28
N SER A 135 -6.64 11.97 13.85
CA SER A 135 -6.98 12.79 12.67
C SER A 135 -5.72 13.09 11.87
N PHE A 136 -5.88 13.53 10.61
CA PHE A 136 -4.73 13.96 9.82
C PHE A 136 -3.96 15.10 10.50
N GLU A 137 -4.68 16.09 11.05
CA GLU A 137 -4.08 17.22 11.75
C GLU A 137 -3.25 16.76 12.95
N ALA A 138 -3.80 15.87 13.77
CA ALA A 138 -3.12 15.31 14.93
C ALA A 138 -1.89 14.46 14.54
N ALA A 139 -2.05 13.58 13.55
CA ALA A 139 -0.97 12.71 13.09
C ALA A 139 0.18 13.49 12.45
N SER A 140 -0.12 14.47 11.60
CA SER A 140 0.87 15.24 10.81
C SER A 140 1.88 16.04 11.66
N MET A 141 1.53 16.35 12.92
CA MET A 141 2.44 16.98 13.88
C MET A 141 3.52 16.04 14.42
N HIS A 142 3.32 14.73 14.29
CA HIS A 142 4.18 13.69 14.88
C HIS A 142 4.81 12.76 13.83
N THR A 143 4.43 12.91 12.56
CA THR A 143 4.91 12.09 11.45
C THR A 143 5.84 12.90 10.54
N ARG A 144 6.62 12.19 9.72
CA ARG A 144 7.58 12.81 8.81
C ARG A 144 6.87 13.64 7.75
N ASP A 145 7.48 14.77 7.39
CA ASP A 145 7.05 15.59 6.27
C ASP A 145 7.99 15.34 5.10
N HIS A 146 7.53 14.57 4.12
CA HIS A 146 8.31 14.18 2.96
C HIS A 146 7.75 14.81 1.70
N ALA A 147 8.51 15.71 1.10
CA ALA A 147 8.23 16.12 -0.26
C ALA A 147 8.61 14.99 -1.23
N CYS A 148 7.73 14.70 -2.17
CA CYS A 148 7.91 13.73 -3.23
C CYS A 148 7.87 14.45 -4.60
N PRO A 149 8.75 14.10 -5.55
CA PRO A 149 8.66 14.58 -6.93
C PRO A 149 7.28 14.28 -7.52
N THR A 150 6.75 15.21 -8.29
CA THR A 150 5.43 15.07 -8.94
C THR A 150 5.63 14.58 -10.37
N TRP A 151 4.86 13.58 -10.75
CA TRP A 151 4.85 13.07 -12.13
C TRP A 151 3.68 13.68 -12.88
N LEU A 152 3.95 14.18 -14.09
CA LEU A 152 2.97 14.74 -15.01
C LEU A 152 3.04 14.00 -16.35
N GLY A 153 1.90 13.82 -16.99
CA GLY A 153 1.77 13.08 -18.25
C GLY A 153 0.34 13.15 -18.77
N ILE A 154 -0.01 12.25 -19.69
CA ILE A 154 -1.33 12.24 -20.35
C ILE A 154 -2.07 10.91 -20.24
N SER A 155 -1.68 10.02 -19.30
CA SER A 155 -2.15 8.62 -19.21
C SER A 155 -1.85 7.81 -20.47
N ARG A 156 -1.72 6.48 -20.36
CA ARG A 156 -1.49 5.51 -21.47
C ARG A 156 -0.16 5.63 -22.22
N ASP A 157 0.44 6.81 -22.28
CA ASP A 157 1.73 7.11 -22.90
C ASP A 157 2.85 7.12 -21.85
N THR A 158 3.93 6.41 -22.13
CA THR A 158 5.09 6.26 -21.24
C THR A 158 5.99 7.49 -21.19
N ARG A 159 5.81 8.45 -22.10
CA ARG A 159 6.60 9.69 -22.17
C ARG A 159 6.09 10.72 -21.18
N ILE A 160 6.51 10.60 -19.93
CA ILE A 160 6.10 11.44 -18.81
C ILE A 160 7.22 12.38 -18.37
N PHE A 161 6.92 13.24 -17.40
CA PHE A 161 7.89 14.15 -16.79
C PHE A 161 7.78 14.08 -15.28
N GLU A 162 8.93 13.98 -14.62
CA GLU A 162 9.05 14.14 -13.18
C GLU A 162 9.56 15.55 -12.88
N THR A 163 8.99 16.22 -11.88
CA THR A 163 9.37 17.58 -11.52
C THR A 163 9.37 17.80 -10.02
N GLN A 164 10.27 18.65 -9.55
CA GLN A 164 10.34 19.07 -8.16
C GLN A 164 10.80 20.51 -8.06
N ALA A 165 10.33 21.19 -7.01
CA ALA A 165 10.75 22.54 -6.69
C ALA A 165 12.00 22.54 -5.80
N ARG A 166 12.77 23.62 -5.88
CA ARG A 166 13.96 23.82 -5.03
C ARG A 166 13.65 23.72 -3.55
N GLY A 167 14.65 23.38 -2.74
CA GLY A 167 14.52 23.20 -1.30
C GLY A 167 13.79 21.92 -0.86
N ARG A 168 13.21 21.16 -1.80
CA ARG A 168 12.59 19.86 -1.56
C ARG A 168 13.57 18.76 -1.94
N GLY A 169 14.08 18.03 -0.95
CA GLY A 169 15.03 16.93 -1.18
C GLY A 169 14.35 15.63 -1.60
N SER A 170 15.06 14.83 -2.38
CA SER A 170 14.69 13.45 -2.68
C SER A 170 15.89 12.52 -2.48
N ASN A 171 15.76 11.45 -1.71
CA ASN A 171 16.78 10.39 -1.66
C ASN A 171 16.49 9.26 -2.66
N ASN A 172 16.08 9.62 -3.88
CA ASN A 172 15.76 8.62 -4.91
C ASN A 172 16.96 7.67 -5.12
N SER A 173 16.69 6.38 -5.27
CA SER A 173 17.73 5.33 -5.33
C SER A 173 18.66 5.46 -6.53
N LEU A 174 18.22 6.21 -7.55
CA LEU A 174 19.04 6.61 -8.67
C LEU A 174 19.81 7.87 -8.26
N PRO A 175 21.16 7.84 -8.25
CA PRO A 175 21.93 9.04 -7.94
C PRO A 175 21.52 10.16 -8.90
N PRO A 176 21.32 11.40 -8.42
CA PRO A 176 21.00 12.52 -9.29
C PRO A 176 21.95 12.57 -10.48
N PRO A 177 21.46 12.82 -11.71
CA PRO A 177 22.33 13.04 -12.88
C PRO A 177 23.17 14.32 -12.77
N ILE A 178 23.02 15.08 -11.67
CA ILE A 178 23.75 16.32 -11.37
C ILE A 178 24.73 16.05 -10.21
N GLU A 179 26.02 16.30 -10.43
CA GLU A 179 27.00 16.43 -9.34
C GLU A 179 26.72 17.76 -8.60
N GLY A 180 26.02 17.74 -7.46
CA GLY A 180 25.61 18.93 -6.72
C GLY A 180 24.44 18.68 -5.75
N SER A 181 23.93 19.72 -5.09
CA SER A 181 22.74 19.59 -4.23
C SER A 181 21.46 19.72 -5.06
N GLU A 182 20.63 18.68 -5.11
CA GLU A 182 19.30 18.67 -5.75
C GLU A 182 18.38 19.77 -5.22
N LEU A 183 18.66 20.30 -4.03
CA LEU A 183 17.89 21.35 -3.39
C LEU A 183 18.04 22.69 -4.09
N GLN A 184 19.06 22.88 -4.94
CA GLN A 184 19.42 24.20 -5.47
C GLN A 184 18.48 24.73 -6.55
N TRP A 185 17.81 23.87 -7.30
CA TRP A 185 17.11 24.23 -8.52
C TRP A 185 15.67 23.73 -8.51
N ASP A 186 14.79 24.50 -9.16
CA ASP A 186 13.55 23.92 -9.68
C ASP A 186 13.93 23.08 -10.91
N TRP A 187 13.36 21.88 -11.06
CA TRP A 187 13.77 20.97 -12.13
C TRP A 187 12.64 20.14 -12.73
N VAL A 188 12.86 19.75 -13.99
CA VAL A 188 12.01 18.84 -14.77
C VAL A 188 12.92 17.77 -15.40
N GLN A 189 12.52 16.51 -15.28
CA GLN A 189 13.22 15.36 -15.82
C GLN A 189 12.26 14.57 -16.71
N PRO A 190 12.51 14.50 -18.03
CA PRO A 190 11.77 13.59 -18.90
C PRO A 190 12.05 12.14 -18.52
N ARG A 191 10.99 11.31 -18.47
CA ARG A 191 11.08 9.87 -18.19
C ARG A 191 10.32 9.07 -19.25
N GLU A 192 10.87 7.93 -19.60
CA GLU A 192 10.16 6.90 -20.34
C GLU A 192 9.74 5.84 -19.32
N HIS A 193 8.57 6.05 -18.69
CA HIS A 193 8.08 5.27 -17.55
C HIS A 193 9.14 5.21 -16.41
N GLY A 194 9.65 4.01 -16.07
CA GLY A 194 10.60 3.80 -15.00
C GLY A 194 11.99 4.39 -15.28
N ASN A 195 12.31 4.58 -16.56
CA ASN A 195 13.64 5.02 -16.99
C ASN A 195 13.71 6.52 -17.22
N GLU A 196 14.84 7.11 -16.83
CA GLU A 196 15.15 8.49 -17.18
C GLU A 196 15.57 8.59 -18.64
N VAL A 197 15.16 9.66 -19.32
CA VAL A 197 15.53 9.85 -20.72
C VAL A 197 17.02 10.15 -20.84
N ALA A 198 17.74 9.22 -21.48
CA ALA A 198 19.14 9.34 -21.82
C ALA A 198 19.32 10.11 -23.14
N LEU A 199 20.37 10.95 -23.22
CA LEU A 199 20.69 11.71 -24.42
C LEU A 199 22.12 11.44 -24.93
N PRO A 200 22.35 11.42 -26.26
CA PRO A 200 23.69 11.38 -26.85
C PRO A 200 24.59 12.51 -26.35
N GLU A 201 24.03 13.71 -26.14
CA GLU A 201 24.75 14.88 -25.64
C GLU A 201 25.30 14.72 -24.23
N ASN A 202 24.75 13.77 -23.46
CA ASN A 202 25.25 13.41 -22.14
C ASN A 202 25.88 12.01 -22.12
N GLU A 203 26.46 11.57 -23.25
CA GLU A 203 27.16 10.29 -23.36
C GLU A 203 26.25 9.09 -23.04
N GLY A 204 24.96 9.19 -23.40
CA GLY A 204 23.96 8.16 -23.10
C GLY A 204 23.51 8.13 -21.64
N ARG A 205 23.82 9.16 -20.84
CA ARG A 205 23.31 9.34 -19.48
C ARG A 205 22.02 10.17 -19.46
N PRO A 206 21.23 10.07 -18.38
CA PRO A 206 20.02 10.87 -18.18
C PRO A 206 20.23 12.40 -18.23
N VAL A 207 19.19 13.13 -18.63
CA VAL A 207 19.16 14.60 -18.59
C VAL A 207 18.08 15.13 -17.63
N ARG A 208 18.48 16.07 -16.78
CA ARG A 208 17.61 16.89 -15.94
C ARG A 208 17.71 18.34 -16.38
N TYR A 209 16.57 18.99 -16.54
CA TYR A 209 16.45 20.38 -16.96
C TYR A 209 16.10 21.25 -15.76
N CYS A 210 16.93 22.25 -15.47
CA CYS A 210 16.81 23.12 -14.31
C CYS A 210 16.42 24.54 -14.72
N TYR A 211 15.69 25.24 -13.85
CA TYR A 211 15.33 26.65 -14.01
C TYR A 211 15.25 27.33 -12.65
N MET A 212 15.18 28.66 -12.63
CA MET A 212 15.08 29.43 -11.39
C MET A 212 14.11 30.59 -11.55
N LEU A 213 13.22 30.72 -10.56
CA LEU A 213 12.26 31.82 -10.42
C LEU A 213 12.60 32.64 -9.17
N GLY A 214 12.80 33.94 -9.32
CA GLY A 214 13.20 34.83 -8.23
C GLY A 214 14.70 34.85 -7.95
N ARG A 215 15.07 35.49 -6.84
CA ARG A 215 16.47 35.74 -6.47
C ARG A 215 17.27 34.49 -6.08
N GLY A 216 16.62 33.33 -5.96
CA GLY A 216 17.23 32.05 -5.59
C GLY A 216 16.69 31.48 -4.28
N ILE A 217 17.53 30.73 -3.57
CA ILE A 217 17.23 30.12 -2.27
C ILE A 217 17.69 31.06 -1.15
N GLY A 218 16.74 31.48 -0.32
CA GLY A 218 16.98 32.32 0.85
C GLY A 218 16.93 31.55 2.17
N CYS A 219 16.90 32.29 3.28
CA CYS A 219 16.74 31.72 4.62
C CYS A 219 15.30 31.34 4.98
N SER A 220 14.33 31.66 4.13
CA SER A 220 12.91 31.36 4.29
C SER A 220 12.45 30.33 3.27
N ASP A 221 11.65 29.36 3.72
CA ASP A 221 10.92 28.46 2.83
C ASP A 221 9.60 29.10 2.41
N THR A 222 9.49 29.46 1.13
CA THR A 222 8.37 30.20 0.55
C THR A 222 7.78 29.51 -0.68
N VAL A 223 8.13 28.23 -0.87
CA VAL A 223 7.69 27.42 -2.01
C VAL A 223 6.50 26.57 -1.59
N ILE A 224 5.38 26.74 -2.28
CA ILE A 224 4.15 25.97 -2.05
C ILE A 224 3.76 25.28 -3.35
N ARG A 225 3.43 24.00 -3.28
CA ARG A 225 2.93 23.22 -4.42
C ARG A 225 1.46 22.85 -4.21
N ARG A 226 0.69 22.76 -5.29
CA ARG A 226 -0.69 22.25 -5.27
C ARG A 226 -1.08 21.70 -6.64
N LEU A 227 -1.88 20.65 -6.66
CA LEU A 227 -2.55 20.20 -7.88
C LEU A 227 -3.68 21.18 -8.29
N ASP A 228 -3.92 21.34 -9.58
CA ASP A 228 -5.06 22.11 -10.08
C ASP A 228 -6.38 21.51 -9.59
N LYS A 229 -7.29 22.36 -9.11
CA LYS A 229 -8.50 21.97 -8.35
C LYS A 229 -8.23 21.03 -7.15
N GLY A 230 -6.99 20.93 -6.68
CA GLY A 230 -6.57 19.99 -5.64
C GLY A 230 -6.43 18.54 -6.10
N VAL A 231 -6.76 18.19 -7.34
CA VAL A 231 -6.92 16.78 -7.76
C VAL A 231 -6.34 16.42 -9.12
N LEU A 232 -6.20 17.39 -10.03
CA LEU A 232 -5.79 17.09 -11.40
C LEU A 232 -4.26 16.99 -11.51
N PRO A 233 -3.69 16.08 -12.32
CA PRO A 233 -2.26 16.01 -12.68
C PRO A 233 -1.75 17.23 -13.47
N ILE A 234 -1.90 18.41 -12.88
CA ILE A 234 -1.50 19.74 -13.34
C ILE A 234 -0.94 20.42 -12.08
N LEU A 235 0.33 20.79 -12.10
CA LEU A 235 1.03 21.30 -10.94
C LEU A 235 1.03 22.83 -10.93
N SER A 236 0.55 23.41 -9.84
CA SER A 236 0.79 24.81 -9.48
C SER A 236 1.93 24.90 -8.47
N THR A 237 2.89 25.78 -8.72
CA THR A 237 3.98 26.10 -7.78
C THR A 237 3.98 27.60 -7.53
N LYS A 238 3.84 28.00 -6.28
CA LYS A 238 3.92 29.39 -5.82
C LYS A 238 5.24 29.63 -5.11
N VAL A 239 5.94 30.68 -5.52
CA VAL A 239 7.17 31.16 -4.87
C VAL A 239 6.95 32.60 -4.43
N VAL A 240 7.12 32.88 -3.14
CA VAL A 240 7.07 34.26 -2.61
C VAL A 240 8.49 34.77 -2.39
N ASP A 241 8.85 35.83 -3.12
CA ASP A 241 10.18 36.48 -3.11
C ASP A 241 10.02 37.95 -2.68
N ASP A 242 9.84 38.17 -1.38
CA ASP A 242 9.40 39.43 -0.77
C ASP A 242 8.11 39.97 -1.42
N ASP A 243 8.21 41.09 -2.15
CA ASP A 243 7.08 41.78 -2.79
C ASP A 243 6.67 41.14 -4.13
N ILE A 244 7.52 40.27 -4.71
CA ILE A 244 7.21 39.54 -5.94
C ILE A 244 6.67 38.15 -5.61
N THR A 245 5.54 37.80 -6.20
CA THR A 245 5.04 36.41 -6.20
C THR A 245 5.17 35.83 -7.60
N TYR A 246 5.72 34.62 -7.70
CA TYR A 246 5.73 33.82 -8.93
C TYR A 246 4.72 32.70 -8.79
N GLU A 247 3.74 32.64 -9.70
CA GLU A 247 2.78 31.54 -9.79
C GLU A 247 3.05 30.77 -11.08
N ALA A 248 3.63 29.59 -10.95
CA ALA A 248 3.87 28.66 -12.03
C ALA A 248 2.70 27.68 -12.17
N LEU A 249 2.29 27.40 -13.40
CA LEU A 249 1.34 26.36 -13.76
C LEU A 249 2.01 25.45 -14.80
N SER A 250 2.10 24.16 -14.48
CA SER A 250 2.80 23.15 -15.28
C SER A 250 1.90 21.96 -15.57
N PHE A 251 1.89 21.50 -16.81
CA PHE A 251 1.15 20.31 -17.24
C PHE A 251 1.82 19.68 -18.47
N VAL A 252 1.37 18.47 -18.82
CA VAL A 252 1.83 17.78 -20.02
C VAL A 252 0.67 17.70 -21.02
N SER A 253 0.98 18.02 -22.28
CA SER A 253 0.07 17.79 -23.41
C SER A 253 0.86 17.33 -24.63
N LEU A 254 0.17 17.06 -25.73
CA LEU A 254 0.78 16.74 -27.01
C LEU A 254 1.39 18.00 -27.65
N GLU A 255 2.43 17.79 -28.46
CA GLU A 255 3.11 18.86 -29.19
C GLU A 255 2.19 19.55 -30.22
N SER A 256 1.38 18.77 -30.92
CA SER A 256 0.63 19.24 -32.10
C SER A 256 -0.82 18.81 -32.09
N SER A 257 -1.13 17.52 -31.91
CA SER A 257 -2.52 17.05 -31.90
C SER A 257 -3.26 17.58 -30.68
N GLU A 258 -4.58 17.73 -30.79
CA GLU A 258 -5.44 17.99 -29.63
C GLU A 258 -5.41 16.78 -28.68
N LEU A 259 -5.29 16.97 -27.37
CA LEU A 259 -5.34 15.93 -26.34
C LEU A 259 -6.80 15.59 -25.99
N ASN A 260 -7.27 14.44 -26.47
CA ASN A 260 -8.55 13.88 -26.09
C ASN A 260 -8.52 12.35 -26.23
N SER A 261 -9.62 11.68 -25.88
CA SER A 261 -9.70 10.21 -25.90
C SER A 261 -9.59 9.57 -27.29
N GLN A 262 -9.72 10.35 -28.38
CA GLN A 262 -9.61 9.85 -29.76
C GLN A 262 -8.20 10.00 -30.32
N SER A 263 -7.48 11.03 -29.92
CA SER A 263 -6.10 11.31 -30.34
C SER A 263 -5.06 10.62 -29.48
N LEU A 264 -5.39 10.28 -28.23
CA LEU A 264 -4.50 9.53 -27.35
C LEU A 264 -4.29 8.11 -27.90
N LYS A 265 -3.08 7.85 -28.42
CA LYS A 265 -2.72 6.52 -28.94
C LYS A 265 -2.19 5.58 -27.85
N GLY A 266 -1.42 6.14 -26.92
CA GLY A 266 -0.70 5.40 -25.87
C GLY A 266 0.48 4.56 -26.37
N THR A 267 1.16 3.88 -25.44
CA THR A 267 2.31 3.01 -25.73
C THR A 267 1.88 1.53 -25.69
N PRO A 268 2.22 0.67 -26.68
CA PRO A 268 1.92 -0.77 -26.61
C PRO A 268 2.43 -1.41 -25.31
N TYR A 269 1.63 -2.29 -24.69
CA TYR A 269 1.91 -2.80 -23.34
C TYR A 269 3.28 -3.48 -23.19
N LEU A 270 3.75 -4.26 -24.17
CA LEU A 270 5.09 -4.89 -24.11
C LEU A 270 6.23 -3.86 -24.18
N ILE A 271 6.03 -2.75 -24.89
CA ILE A 271 7.00 -1.65 -24.91
C ILE A 271 7.01 -0.98 -23.54
N ALA A 272 5.82 -0.66 -23.01
CA ALA A 272 5.69 0.01 -21.72
C ALA A 272 6.25 -0.81 -20.54
N ASP A 273 5.96 -2.11 -20.52
CA ASP A 273 6.52 -3.09 -19.58
C ASP A 273 8.05 -3.16 -19.68
N GLY A 274 8.60 -3.15 -20.90
CA GLY A 274 10.04 -3.11 -21.13
C GLY A 274 10.75 -1.86 -20.59
N TYR A 275 10.01 -0.80 -20.25
CA TYR A 275 10.53 0.39 -19.59
C TYR A 275 10.32 0.41 -18.07
N GLY A 276 9.58 -0.55 -17.50
CA GLY A 276 9.45 -0.72 -16.05
C GLY A 276 10.68 -1.40 -15.46
N ILE A 277 11.15 -0.94 -14.31
CA ILE A 277 12.25 -1.59 -13.59
C ILE A 277 11.82 -2.99 -13.13
N GLY A 278 12.74 -3.94 -13.21
CA GLY A 278 12.56 -5.32 -12.75
C GLY A 278 11.67 -6.21 -13.64
N HIS A 279 11.30 -5.75 -14.84
CA HIS A 279 10.46 -6.52 -15.76
C HIS A 279 11.08 -7.86 -16.17
N MET A 280 10.21 -8.84 -16.36
CA MET A 280 10.55 -10.16 -16.90
C MET A 280 9.89 -10.33 -18.27
N LEU A 281 10.70 -10.53 -19.31
CA LEU A 281 10.24 -10.83 -20.68
C LEU A 281 10.84 -12.15 -21.15
N SER A 282 10.01 -13.05 -21.67
CA SER A 282 10.48 -14.26 -22.35
C SER A 282 11.17 -13.91 -23.69
N ALA A 283 11.93 -14.84 -24.26
CA ALA A 283 12.59 -14.63 -25.55
C ALA A 283 11.60 -14.23 -26.67
N ASP A 284 10.41 -14.86 -26.70
CA ASP A 284 9.37 -14.54 -27.68
C ASP A 284 8.74 -13.16 -27.41
N GLN A 285 8.56 -12.79 -26.14
CA GLN A 285 8.06 -11.47 -25.77
C GLN A 285 9.07 -10.36 -26.12
N ILE A 286 10.38 -10.60 -25.94
CA ILE A 286 11.44 -9.67 -26.37
C ILE A 286 11.36 -9.46 -27.88
N LYS A 287 11.31 -10.55 -28.67
CA LYS A 287 11.18 -10.45 -30.13
C LYS A 287 9.93 -9.66 -30.51
N ARG A 288 8.79 -9.94 -29.88
CA ARG A 288 7.54 -9.23 -30.17
C ARG A 288 7.60 -7.76 -29.79
N ARG A 289 8.23 -7.43 -28.66
CA ARG A 289 8.45 -6.04 -28.24
C ARG A 289 9.30 -5.30 -29.28
N ASP A 290 10.38 -5.90 -29.75
CA ASP A 290 11.29 -5.28 -30.71
C ASP A 290 10.60 -5.06 -32.07
N GLU A 291 9.75 -6.00 -32.52
CA GLU A 291 8.87 -5.82 -33.69
C GLU A 291 7.89 -4.65 -33.51
N LEU A 292 7.25 -4.55 -32.34
CA LEU A 292 6.34 -3.45 -32.02
C LEU A 292 7.09 -2.11 -31.97
N LEU A 293 8.29 -2.07 -31.38
CA LEU A 293 9.10 -0.86 -31.30
C LEU A 293 9.49 -0.36 -32.69
N ALA A 294 9.85 -1.26 -33.61
CA ALA A 294 10.10 -0.90 -35.01
C ALA A 294 8.87 -0.34 -35.72
N GLN A 295 7.67 -0.87 -35.43
CA GLN A 295 6.40 -0.38 -35.99
C GLN A 295 6.00 0.99 -35.42
N GLU A 296 6.28 1.24 -34.14
CA GLU A 296 5.95 2.50 -33.48
C GLU A 296 6.96 3.63 -33.76
N LEU A 297 8.10 3.33 -34.37
CA LEU A 297 9.18 4.30 -34.59
C LEU A 297 8.71 5.55 -35.34
N GLU A 298 7.96 5.37 -36.44
CA GLU A 298 7.44 6.47 -37.24
C GLU A 298 6.43 7.31 -36.42
N THR A 299 5.45 6.66 -35.79
CA THR A 299 4.42 7.33 -34.96
C THR A 299 5.02 8.10 -33.79
N ARG A 300 6.03 7.54 -33.11
CA ARG A 300 6.72 8.20 -31.99
C ARG A 300 7.68 9.28 -32.46
N SER A 301 8.12 9.24 -33.71
CA SER A 301 9.01 10.25 -34.29
C SER A 301 8.27 11.53 -34.71
N CYS A 302 7.00 11.43 -35.12
CA CYS A 302 6.24 12.58 -35.63
C CYS A 302 5.55 13.43 -34.56
N GLU A 303 5.32 12.88 -33.36
CA GLU A 303 4.65 13.57 -32.26
C GLU A 303 5.26 13.16 -30.92
N THR A 304 5.40 14.12 -30.00
CA THR A 304 5.89 13.88 -28.64
C THR A 304 5.03 14.56 -27.59
N THR A 305 5.22 14.17 -26.32
CA THR A 305 4.66 14.89 -25.18
C THR A 305 5.54 16.09 -24.85
N VAL A 306 4.92 17.16 -24.38
CA VAL A 306 5.58 18.43 -24.07
C VAL A 306 5.15 18.86 -22.67
N PHE A 307 6.13 19.18 -21.83
CA PHE A 307 5.92 19.85 -20.57
C PHE A 307 5.75 21.35 -20.84
N TYR A 308 4.53 21.85 -20.61
CA TYR A 308 4.19 23.26 -20.72
C TYR A 308 4.27 23.89 -19.34
N CYS A 309 5.04 24.98 -19.20
CA CYS A 309 5.07 25.78 -17.99
C CYS A 309 4.84 27.26 -18.31
N ARG A 310 3.95 27.91 -17.54
CA ARG A 310 3.75 29.36 -17.53
C ARG A 310 3.93 29.85 -16.11
N VAL A 311 4.70 30.92 -15.96
CA VAL A 311 4.96 31.61 -14.71
C VAL A 311 4.45 33.04 -14.82
N ILE A 312 3.58 33.44 -13.90
CA ILE A 312 3.15 34.83 -13.73
C ILE A 312 3.92 35.38 -12.54
N ALA A 313 4.81 36.35 -12.79
CA ALA A 313 5.47 37.11 -11.73
C ALA A 313 4.72 38.43 -11.52
N GLU A 314 4.17 38.66 -10.33
CA GLU A 314 3.41 39.86 -9.99
C GLU A 314 4.08 40.64 -8.86
N ASN A 315 4.16 41.97 -9.01
CA ASN A 315 4.58 42.85 -7.92
C ASN A 315 3.38 43.26 -7.05
N SER A 316 3.22 42.57 -5.93
CA SER A 316 2.21 42.85 -4.90
C SER A 316 2.61 43.97 -3.92
N GLY A 317 3.84 44.48 -4.04
CA GLY A 317 4.40 45.52 -3.18
C GLY A 317 3.92 46.93 -3.51
N LYS A 318 4.43 47.90 -2.74
CA LYS A 318 4.04 49.33 -2.86
C LYS A 318 4.97 50.17 -3.74
N VAL A 319 6.05 49.58 -4.22
CA VAL A 319 7.10 50.26 -5.00
C VAL A 319 7.61 49.33 -6.12
N PRO A 320 8.31 49.86 -7.14
CA PRO A 320 8.90 49.03 -8.19
C PRO A 320 9.85 47.96 -7.65
N ARG A 321 9.79 46.78 -8.26
CA ARG A 321 10.58 45.59 -7.90
C ARG A 321 11.02 44.85 -9.16
N TYR A 322 12.18 44.22 -9.11
CA TYR A 322 12.62 43.36 -10.20
C TYR A 322 12.05 41.95 -10.00
N ALA A 323 11.62 41.32 -11.09
CA ALA A 323 11.39 39.89 -11.17
C ALA A 323 12.55 39.22 -11.93
N TRP A 324 13.00 38.06 -11.48
CA TRP A 324 14.14 37.33 -12.05
C TRP A 324 13.71 35.99 -12.63
N PHE A 325 14.22 35.69 -13.82
CA PHE A 325 13.98 34.44 -14.53
C PHE A 325 15.31 33.89 -15.06
N LYS A 326 15.63 32.65 -14.70
CA LYS A 326 16.65 31.83 -15.36
C LYS A 326 15.95 30.82 -16.26
N ASN A 327 16.31 30.82 -17.54
CA ASN A 327 15.75 29.87 -18.50
C ASN A 327 16.16 28.42 -18.17
N ILE A 328 15.53 27.47 -18.86
CA ILE A 328 15.83 26.04 -18.76
C ILE A 328 17.26 25.75 -19.20
N VAL A 329 18.02 25.07 -18.33
CA VAL A 329 19.41 24.65 -18.58
C VAL A 329 19.58 23.14 -18.30
N PRO A 330 20.29 22.39 -19.16
CA PRO A 330 20.50 20.95 -18.98
C PRO A 330 21.67 20.65 -18.02
N ASN A 331 21.42 19.86 -16.97
CA ASN A 331 22.39 19.38 -15.97
C ASN A 331 23.40 20.45 -15.50
N PRO A 332 22.95 21.57 -14.88
CA PRO A 332 23.88 22.58 -14.38
C PRO A 332 24.77 21.99 -13.28
N GLY A 333 26.09 22.02 -13.45
CA GLY A 333 27.03 21.42 -12.50
C GLY A 333 28.48 21.43 -12.98
N PRO A 334 29.39 20.68 -12.33
CA PRO A 334 30.81 20.59 -12.67
C PRO A 334 31.08 20.08 -14.09
N LYS A 335 30.17 19.24 -14.62
CA LYS A 335 30.22 18.67 -15.96
C LYS A 335 28.93 18.99 -16.72
N PRO A 336 28.72 20.26 -17.12
CA PRO A 336 27.50 20.67 -17.79
C PRO A 336 27.44 20.08 -19.20
N ILE A 337 26.23 19.79 -19.68
CA ILE A 337 26.02 19.40 -21.08
C ILE A 337 26.17 20.65 -21.96
N PRO A 338 27.02 20.67 -23.00
CA PRO A 338 27.15 21.83 -23.87
C PRO A 338 25.84 22.12 -24.63
N TYR A 339 25.41 23.38 -24.62
CA TYR A 339 24.24 23.84 -25.35
C TYR A 339 24.38 25.31 -25.74
N THR A 340 23.45 25.80 -26.56
CA THR A 340 23.33 27.21 -26.93
C THR A 340 21.90 27.71 -26.71
N PHE A 341 21.76 29.00 -26.38
CA PHE A 341 20.49 29.68 -26.30
C PHE A 341 20.43 30.82 -27.34
N GLU A 342 19.38 30.84 -28.17
CA GLU A 342 19.19 31.81 -29.23
C GLU A 342 18.05 32.79 -28.88
N GLY A 343 18.41 34.04 -28.54
CA GLY A 343 17.43 35.05 -28.09
C GLY A 343 16.44 35.54 -29.14
N PHE A 344 16.71 35.32 -30.44
CA PHE A 344 15.78 35.72 -31.51
C PHE A 344 14.59 34.78 -31.64
N THR A 345 14.80 33.48 -31.38
CA THR A 345 13.78 32.43 -31.46
C THR A 345 13.27 32.04 -30.08
N GLY A 346 14.07 32.26 -29.03
CA GLY A 346 13.84 31.76 -27.68
C GLY A 346 14.20 30.28 -27.54
N PHE A 347 14.94 29.72 -28.48
CA PHE A 347 15.28 28.29 -28.49
C PHE A 347 16.53 27.99 -27.67
N ALA A 348 16.45 26.94 -26.86
CA ALA A 348 17.61 26.31 -26.27
C ALA A 348 17.87 24.99 -27.00
N GLN A 349 19.10 24.78 -27.46
CA GLN A 349 19.44 23.73 -28.43
C GLN A 349 20.83 23.14 -28.20
N TYR A 350 20.94 21.85 -28.48
CA TYR A 350 22.23 21.14 -28.51
C TYR A 350 22.94 21.33 -29.87
N THR A 351 22.15 21.28 -30.94
CA THR A 351 22.55 21.61 -32.32
C THR A 351 21.38 22.31 -33.02
N ALA A 352 21.60 22.86 -34.21
CA ALA A 352 20.54 23.55 -34.96
C ALA A 352 19.29 22.69 -35.27
N GLU A 353 19.40 21.35 -35.24
CA GLU A 353 18.29 20.42 -35.48
C GLU A 353 17.88 19.61 -34.23
N ARG A 354 18.38 20.01 -33.05
CA ARG A 354 18.08 19.34 -31.77
C ARG A 354 17.75 20.39 -30.72
N ILE A 355 16.53 20.92 -30.83
CA ILE A 355 15.96 21.93 -29.94
C ILE A 355 15.30 21.21 -28.77
N PHE A 356 15.71 21.53 -27.55
CA PHE A 356 15.14 20.92 -26.34
C PHE A 356 14.18 21.85 -25.60
N CYS A 357 14.20 23.17 -25.84
CA CYS A 357 13.27 24.07 -25.17
C CYS A 357 12.93 25.29 -26.02
N ILE A 358 11.68 25.75 -25.90
CA ILE A 358 11.18 27.00 -26.47
C ILE A 358 10.72 27.89 -25.32
N SER A 359 11.31 29.09 -25.20
CA SER A 359 11.04 30.00 -24.08
C SER A 359 10.57 31.37 -24.53
N LYS A 360 9.60 31.92 -23.80
CA LYS A 360 8.96 33.21 -24.08
C LYS A 360 8.92 34.11 -22.85
N LEU A 361 8.97 35.42 -23.08
CA LEU A 361 8.70 36.45 -22.08
C LEU A 361 7.68 37.44 -22.66
N ASN A 362 6.56 37.59 -21.97
CA ASN A 362 5.42 38.41 -22.38
C ASN A 362 4.95 38.10 -23.82
N GLY A 363 4.87 36.81 -24.15
CA GLY A 363 4.41 36.30 -25.45
C GLY A 363 5.41 36.43 -26.61
N LYS A 364 6.62 36.94 -26.37
CA LYS A 364 7.70 37.04 -27.37
C LYS A 364 8.84 36.09 -27.02
N ALA A 365 9.69 35.77 -27.99
CA ALA A 365 10.93 35.02 -27.76
C ALA A 365 11.72 35.61 -26.58
N LEU A 366 12.16 34.75 -25.66
CA LEU A 366 12.96 35.16 -24.52
C LEU A 366 14.31 35.71 -25.02
N PRO A 367 14.69 36.97 -24.71
CA PRO A 367 15.80 37.63 -25.39
C PRO A 367 17.19 37.19 -24.89
N SER A 368 17.28 36.65 -23.68
CA SER A 368 18.52 36.16 -23.07
C SER A 368 18.21 35.00 -22.11
N GLU A 369 19.20 34.20 -21.74
CA GLU A 369 19.02 33.08 -20.81
C GLU A 369 18.70 33.54 -19.38
N GLU A 370 19.18 34.73 -19.00
CA GLU A 370 18.96 35.37 -17.71
C GLU A 370 18.27 36.71 -17.91
N ASN A 371 17.17 36.93 -17.20
CA ASN A 371 16.35 38.13 -17.35
C ASN A 371 15.99 38.72 -16.00
N ALA A 372 16.07 40.05 -15.92
CA ALA A 372 15.53 40.84 -14.82
C ALA A 372 14.54 41.86 -15.39
N VAL A 373 13.29 41.83 -14.92
CA VAL A 373 12.21 42.69 -15.41
C VAL A 373 11.75 43.60 -14.28
N LEU A 374 11.82 44.92 -14.46
CA LEU A 374 11.26 45.86 -13.49
C LEU A 374 9.73 45.88 -13.61
N LEU A 375 9.04 45.59 -12.53
CA LEU A 375 7.59 45.61 -12.40
C LEU A 375 7.18 46.75 -11.45
N LYS A 376 6.31 47.65 -11.88
CA LYS A 376 5.64 48.61 -10.98
C LYS A 376 4.60 47.88 -10.11
N PRO A 377 4.12 48.48 -9.01
CA PRO A 377 3.03 47.91 -8.22
C PRO A 377 1.83 47.50 -9.09
N GLY A 378 1.40 46.24 -8.96
CA GLY A 378 0.31 45.63 -9.75
C GLY A 378 0.68 45.25 -11.19
N GLU A 379 1.92 45.48 -11.65
CA GLU A 379 2.37 44.97 -12.95
C GLU A 379 2.84 43.51 -12.82
N SER A 380 2.69 42.77 -13.92
CA SER A 380 3.11 41.37 -14.02
C SER A 380 3.98 41.11 -15.26
N ALA A 381 4.88 40.15 -15.17
CA ALA A 381 5.57 39.55 -16.32
C ALA A 381 5.18 38.07 -16.46
N ILE A 382 5.03 37.61 -17.69
CA ILE A 382 4.68 36.22 -18.01
C ILE A 382 5.87 35.55 -18.67
N PHE A 383 6.46 34.56 -17.99
CA PHE A 383 7.51 33.70 -18.52
C PHE A 383 6.92 32.34 -18.88
N GLU A 384 7.21 31.81 -20.06
CA GLU A 384 6.74 30.50 -20.49
C GLU A 384 7.89 29.68 -21.03
N PHE A 385 7.86 28.37 -20.82
CA PHE A 385 8.73 27.45 -21.53
C PHE A 385 8.01 26.16 -21.89
N TYR A 386 8.31 25.63 -23.08
CA TYR A 386 7.81 24.37 -23.60
C TYR A 386 8.99 23.41 -23.76
N LEU A 387 8.96 22.30 -23.03
CA LEU A 387 10.03 21.30 -22.99
C LEU A 387 9.51 19.97 -23.58
N PRO A 388 9.81 19.67 -24.86
CA PRO A 388 9.53 18.36 -25.44
C PRO A 388 10.24 17.23 -24.69
N HIS A 389 9.64 16.04 -24.67
CA HIS A 389 10.19 14.87 -23.97
C HIS A 389 11.60 14.49 -24.43
N GLN A 390 11.88 14.68 -25.72
CA GLN A 390 13.20 14.58 -26.34
C GLN A 390 13.41 15.75 -27.30
N PRO A 391 14.67 16.12 -27.61
CA PRO A 391 14.95 17.20 -28.55
C PRO A 391 14.29 16.98 -29.92
N ILE A 392 13.65 18.03 -30.45
CA ILE A 392 12.91 18.03 -31.72
C ILE A 392 13.67 18.81 -32.80
N SER A 393 13.29 18.62 -34.06
CA SER A 393 13.86 19.36 -35.20
C SER A 393 13.50 20.84 -35.16
N TYR A 394 14.23 21.66 -35.92
CA TYR A 394 13.98 23.10 -35.98
C TYR A 394 12.56 23.42 -36.45
N GLU A 395 12.08 22.73 -37.50
CA GLU A 395 10.72 22.92 -38.03
C GLU A 395 9.64 22.65 -36.97
N ARG A 396 9.80 21.58 -36.20
CA ARG A 396 8.89 21.23 -35.11
C ARG A 396 8.94 22.25 -33.99
N ALA A 397 10.13 22.73 -33.62
CA ALA A 397 10.27 23.80 -32.63
C ALA A 397 9.59 25.11 -33.07
N VAL A 398 9.71 25.47 -34.36
CA VAL A 398 8.99 26.62 -34.93
C VAL A 398 7.48 26.43 -34.84
N ASN A 399 6.95 25.24 -35.09
CA ASN A 399 5.53 24.96 -34.96
C ASN A 399 5.06 24.94 -33.50
N LEU A 400 5.83 24.34 -32.60
CA LEU A 400 5.57 24.34 -31.17
C LEU A 400 5.59 25.77 -30.58
N SER A 401 6.46 26.65 -31.09
CA SER A 401 6.51 28.06 -30.68
C SER A 401 5.21 28.82 -30.96
N LYS A 402 4.41 28.36 -31.92
CA LYS A 402 3.12 28.97 -32.29
C LYS A 402 1.96 28.48 -31.41
N GLN A 403 2.16 27.45 -30.58
CA GLN A 403 1.13 26.93 -29.69
C GLN A 403 0.77 27.95 -28.61
N ASP A 404 -0.54 28.10 -28.36
CA ASP A 404 -1.08 28.90 -27.27
C ASP A 404 -1.16 28.08 -25.98
N PHE A 405 -0.51 28.56 -24.93
CA PHE A 405 -0.47 27.86 -23.64
C PHE A 405 -1.86 27.73 -23.01
N HIS A 406 -2.72 28.76 -23.11
CA HIS A 406 -4.03 28.72 -22.44
C HIS A 406 -4.94 27.69 -23.10
N SER A 407 -4.96 27.62 -24.42
CA SER A 407 -5.68 26.57 -25.16
C SER A 407 -5.21 25.17 -24.75
N ARG A 408 -3.89 24.94 -24.66
CA ARG A 408 -3.33 23.65 -24.23
C ARG A 408 -3.64 23.30 -22.78
N TYR A 409 -3.67 24.31 -21.91
CA TYR A 409 -4.07 24.13 -20.50
C TYR A 409 -5.53 23.71 -20.39
N VAL A 410 -6.46 24.42 -21.06
CA VAL A 410 -7.89 24.09 -21.04
C VAL A 410 -8.12 22.67 -21.57
N GLU A 411 -7.47 22.32 -22.68
CA GLU A 411 -7.51 20.98 -23.27
C GLU A 411 -7.03 19.89 -22.29
N CYS A 412 -5.87 20.09 -21.65
CA CYS A 412 -5.33 19.16 -20.64
C CYS A 412 -6.25 19.03 -19.42
N ARG A 413 -6.80 20.15 -18.95
CA ARG A 413 -7.73 20.17 -17.82
C ARG A 413 -9.02 19.42 -18.14
N ASP A 414 -9.63 19.71 -19.29
CA ASP A 414 -10.85 19.06 -19.75
C ASP A 414 -10.65 17.55 -19.94
N TYR A 415 -9.47 17.13 -20.42
CA TYR A 415 -9.08 15.72 -20.52
C TYR A 415 -9.12 15.00 -19.16
N TRP A 416 -8.45 15.55 -18.15
CA TRP A 416 -8.42 14.95 -16.81
C TRP A 416 -9.77 15.04 -16.08
N GLU A 417 -10.48 16.15 -16.22
CA GLU A 417 -11.84 16.30 -15.65
C GLU A 417 -12.81 15.29 -16.26
N LYS A 418 -12.73 15.05 -17.58
CA LYS A 418 -13.57 14.05 -18.24
C LYS A 418 -13.28 12.64 -17.71
N LYS A 419 -12.00 12.28 -17.50
CA LYS A 419 -11.64 11.02 -16.85
C LYS A 419 -12.26 10.93 -15.45
N LEU A 420 -12.01 11.91 -14.59
CA LEU A 420 -12.51 11.89 -13.21
C LEU A 420 -14.04 11.85 -13.14
N SER A 421 -14.74 12.61 -13.98
CA SER A 421 -16.20 12.65 -14.03
C SER A 421 -16.86 11.34 -14.50
N SER A 422 -16.09 10.45 -15.16
CA SER A 422 -16.57 9.13 -15.55
C SER A 422 -16.53 8.11 -14.40
N SER A 423 -15.88 8.46 -13.28
CA SER A 423 -15.80 7.63 -12.07
C SER A 423 -16.95 7.93 -11.09
N ALA A 424 -17.17 7.01 -10.15
CA ALA A 424 -18.03 7.24 -9.00
C ALA A 424 -17.59 8.50 -8.21
N GLN A 425 -18.52 9.14 -7.49
CA GLN A 425 -18.21 10.34 -6.72
C GLN A 425 -18.30 10.07 -5.22
N ILE A 426 -17.29 10.51 -4.48
CA ILE A 426 -17.21 10.41 -3.02
C ILE A 426 -17.10 11.84 -2.49
N ARG A 427 -18.02 12.23 -1.61
CA ARG A 427 -17.95 13.48 -0.84
C ARG A 427 -17.94 13.18 0.65
N ILE A 428 -16.95 13.70 1.34
CA ILE A 428 -16.75 13.48 2.79
C ILE A 428 -16.41 14.80 3.46
N PRO A 429 -16.71 14.97 4.76
CA PRO A 429 -16.48 16.22 5.46
C PRO A 429 -15.02 16.37 5.92
N GLU A 430 -14.09 16.01 5.03
CA GLU A 430 -12.65 16.11 5.17
C GLU A 430 -12.03 16.37 3.78
N PRO A 431 -11.97 17.65 3.34
CA PRO A 431 -11.58 18.02 1.98
C PRO A 431 -10.25 17.43 1.53
N ARG A 432 -9.28 17.32 2.45
CA ARG A 432 -7.97 16.72 2.15
C ARG A 432 -8.10 15.27 1.68
N LEU A 433 -8.84 14.43 2.41
CA LEU A 433 -9.00 13.03 2.03
C LEU A 433 -9.86 12.88 0.77
N GLU A 434 -10.86 13.74 0.59
CA GLU A 434 -11.64 13.80 -0.64
C GLU A 434 -10.73 14.11 -1.86
N GLU A 435 -9.87 15.12 -1.74
CA GLU A 435 -8.89 15.47 -2.77
C GLU A 435 -7.89 14.31 -3.01
N MET A 436 -7.35 13.70 -1.95
CA MET A 436 -6.40 12.57 -2.05
C MET A 436 -7.01 11.35 -2.76
N VAL A 437 -8.29 11.05 -2.52
CA VAL A 437 -8.98 9.94 -3.20
C VAL A 437 -9.12 10.20 -4.71
N GLN A 438 -9.50 11.42 -5.07
CA GLN A 438 -9.67 11.82 -6.47
C GLN A 438 -8.33 11.92 -7.20
N ALA A 439 -7.33 12.54 -6.57
CA ALA A 439 -5.97 12.63 -7.09
C ALA A 439 -5.35 11.26 -7.28
N GLY A 440 -5.46 10.37 -6.27
CA GLY A 440 -4.88 9.03 -6.34
C GLY A 440 -5.49 8.14 -7.43
N LEU A 441 -6.79 8.29 -7.71
CA LEU A 441 -7.40 7.63 -8.87
C LEU A 441 -6.76 8.10 -10.20
N LEU A 442 -6.45 9.39 -10.33
CA LEU A 442 -5.79 9.93 -11.52
C LEU A 442 -4.29 9.60 -11.56
N HIS A 443 -3.59 9.53 -10.42
CA HIS A 443 -2.20 9.09 -10.33
C HIS A 443 -2.03 7.63 -10.76
N THR A 444 -2.90 6.74 -10.30
CA THR A 444 -2.90 5.34 -10.74
C THR A 444 -3.19 5.18 -12.23
N ASP A 445 -4.05 6.03 -12.81
CA ASP A 445 -4.33 6.03 -14.25
C ASP A 445 -3.24 6.70 -15.10
N LEU A 446 -2.52 7.67 -14.53
CA LEU A 446 -1.40 8.38 -15.17
C LEU A 446 -0.33 7.39 -15.62
N ILE A 447 -0.01 6.41 -14.78
CA ILE A 447 1.02 5.40 -15.07
C ILE A 447 0.46 4.03 -15.48
N MET A 448 -0.80 4.00 -15.92
CA MET A 448 -1.39 2.80 -16.52
C MET A 448 -1.25 2.90 -18.04
N TYR A 449 -0.36 2.09 -18.62
CA TYR A 449 0.10 2.24 -20.01
C TYR A 449 -0.49 1.22 -20.96
N GLY A 450 -0.76 1.60 -22.20
CA GLY A 450 -1.31 0.70 -23.21
C GLY A 450 -1.94 1.49 -24.36
N LYS A 451 -2.43 0.80 -25.39
CA LYS A 451 -3.12 1.48 -26.50
C LYS A 451 -4.55 1.87 -26.12
N GLU A 452 -5.10 2.90 -26.73
CA GLU A 452 -6.54 3.20 -26.69
C GLU A 452 -7.21 2.97 -28.05
N PRO A 453 -8.54 2.75 -28.11
CA PRO A 453 -9.46 2.59 -26.99
C PRO A 453 -9.45 1.19 -26.35
N GLU A 454 -8.73 0.23 -26.96
CA GLU A 454 -8.79 -1.18 -26.61
C GLU A 454 -7.40 -1.81 -26.46
N GLY A 455 -7.36 -3.01 -25.88
CA GLY A 455 -6.16 -3.81 -25.72
C GLY A 455 -5.56 -3.73 -24.31
N THR A 456 -4.53 -4.53 -24.10
CA THR A 456 -3.91 -4.77 -22.79
C THR A 456 -3.29 -3.51 -22.19
N LEU A 457 -3.47 -3.31 -20.88
CA LEU A 457 -2.90 -2.19 -20.11
C LEU A 457 -1.93 -2.70 -19.05
N VAL A 458 -0.76 -2.07 -18.90
CA VAL A 458 0.20 -2.34 -17.82
C VAL A 458 -0.22 -1.54 -16.57
N PRO A 459 -0.64 -2.20 -15.47
CA PRO A 459 -0.93 -1.51 -14.21
C PRO A 459 0.36 -1.30 -13.41
N ALA A 460 1.22 -0.38 -13.88
CA ALA A 460 2.51 -0.12 -13.26
C ALA A 460 2.39 0.48 -11.84
N ILE A 461 3.49 0.38 -11.08
CA ILE A 461 3.54 0.70 -9.64
C ILE A 461 4.74 1.62 -9.34
N GLY A 462 4.65 2.86 -9.82
CA GLY A 462 5.74 3.85 -9.78
C GLY A 462 6.78 3.61 -10.88
N ILE A 463 8.05 3.46 -10.50
CA ILE A 463 9.16 3.20 -11.44
C ILE A 463 9.23 1.73 -11.91
N TYR A 464 8.52 0.83 -11.23
CA TYR A 464 8.55 -0.60 -11.48
C TYR A 464 7.44 -1.02 -12.46
N THR A 465 7.66 -2.13 -13.16
CA THR A 465 6.56 -2.75 -13.92
C THR A 465 5.46 -3.28 -13.00
N ALA A 466 4.36 -3.75 -13.58
CA ALA A 466 3.26 -4.36 -12.85
C ALA A 466 3.68 -5.64 -12.11
N ILE A 467 3.30 -5.75 -10.84
CA ILE A 467 3.53 -6.91 -9.97
C ILE A 467 2.17 -7.40 -9.49
N GLY A 468 1.86 -8.69 -9.63
CA GLY A 468 0.53 -9.23 -9.32
C GLY A 468 -0.04 -8.81 -7.95
N SER A 469 0.74 -8.92 -6.87
CA SER A 469 0.31 -8.47 -5.53
C SER A 469 0.19 -6.95 -5.40
N GLU A 470 1.06 -6.19 -6.06
CA GLU A 470 1.13 -4.74 -5.87
C GLU A 470 0.17 -3.95 -6.77
N SER A 471 -0.10 -4.47 -7.97
CA SER A 471 -1.06 -3.92 -8.92
C SER A 471 -2.50 -4.28 -8.57
N SER A 472 -2.73 -5.34 -7.79
CA SER A 472 -4.08 -5.76 -7.35
C SER A 472 -4.90 -4.65 -6.67
N PRO A 473 -4.39 -3.91 -5.66
CA PRO A 473 -5.15 -2.81 -5.06
C PRO A 473 -5.49 -1.69 -6.05
N ILE A 474 -4.64 -1.42 -7.05
CA ILE A 474 -4.93 -0.44 -8.12
C ILE A 474 -6.16 -0.88 -8.91
N ILE A 475 -6.14 -2.12 -9.40
CA ILE A 475 -7.20 -2.70 -10.24
C ILE A 475 -8.53 -2.78 -9.48
N GLN A 476 -8.48 -3.24 -8.22
CA GLN A 476 -9.67 -3.38 -7.38
C GLN A 476 -10.26 -2.02 -6.98
N PHE A 477 -9.42 -1.01 -6.74
CA PHE A 477 -9.94 0.34 -6.47
C PHE A 477 -10.61 0.93 -7.71
N MET A 478 -10.02 0.76 -8.89
CA MET A 478 -10.64 1.16 -10.17
C MET A 478 -11.99 0.47 -10.40
N ASP A 479 -12.10 -0.83 -10.10
CA ASP A 479 -13.38 -1.55 -10.15
C ASP A 479 -14.42 -0.91 -9.22
N SER A 480 -14.02 -0.57 -8.00
CA SER A 480 -14.87 0.09 -7.00
C SER A 480 -15.32 1.50 -7.42
N MET A 481 -14.56 2.16 -8.30
CA MET A 481 -14.86 3.50 -8.82
C MET A 481 -15.61 3.47 -10.16
N GLY A 482 -16.02 2.29 -10.65
CA GLY A 482 -16.81 2.16 -11.88
C GLY A 482 -15.97 1.98 -13.16
N TRP A 483 -14.66 1.79 -13.05
CA TRP A 483 -13.74 1.64 -14.18
C TRP A 483 -13.45 0.18 -14.55
N GLY A 484 -14.45 -0.70 -14.44
CA GLY A 484 -14.28 -2.14 -14.66
C GLY A 484 -13.76 -2.51 -16.07
N GLY A 485 -14.02 -1.70 -17.09
CA GLY A 485 -13.40 -1.89 -18.41
C GLY A 485 -11.88 -1.70 -18.41
N ILE A 486 -11.39 -0.70 -17.67
CA ILE A 486 -9.95 -0.47 -17.49
C ILE A 486 -9.35 -1.60 -16.65
N SER A 487 -9.99 -1.97 -15.54
CA SER A 487 -9.56 -3.07 -14.67
C SER A 487 -9.44 -4.39 -15.44
N ARG A 488 -10.42 -4.73 -16.29
CA ARG A 488 -10.36 -5.90 -17.16
C ARG A 488 -9.14 -5.89 -18.08
N ARG A 489 -8.88 -4.76 -18.73
CA ARG A 489 -7.74 -4.59 -19.64
C ARG A 489 -6.39 -4.66 -18.91
N ALA A 490 -6.35 -4.20 -17.66
CA ALA A 490 -5.20 -4.36 -16.77
C ALA A 490 -4.97 -5.82 -16.35
N LEU A 491 -6.03 -6.57 -16.06
CA LEU A 491 -5.93 -8.00 -15.74
C LEU A 491 -5.42 -8.83 -16.92
N MET A 492 -5.76 -8.42 -18.15
CA MET A 492 -5.24 -9.06 -19.36
C MET A 492 -3.71 -8.98 -19.46
N PHE A 493 -3.04 -8.00 -18.83
CA PHE A 493 -1.57 -7.93 -18.84
C PHE A 493 -0.93 -9.19 -18.29
N PHE A 494 -1.40 -9.63 -17.12
CA PHE A 494 -0.86 -10.81 -16.45
C PHE A 494 -1.14 -12.09 -17.26
N LEU A 495 -2.33 -12.17 -17.86
CA LEU A 495 -2.75 -13.30 -18.67
C LEU A 495 -2.06 -13.35 -20.04
N ASP A 496 -1.77 -12.21 -20.67
CA ASP A 496 -1.08 -12.13 -21.95
C ASP A 496 0.43 -12.29 -21.82
N LYS A 497 0.97 -12.07 -20.63
CA LYS A 497 2.37 -12.35 -20.29
C LYS A 497 2.61 -13.71 -19.63
N GLN A 498 1.55 -14.46 -19.32
CA GLN A 498 1.63 -15.79 -18.73
C GLN A 498 2.56 -16.71 -19.53
N TYR A 499 3.39 -17.47 -18.83
CA TYR A 499 4.28 -18.45 -19.42
C TYR A 499 3.52 -19.69 -19.91
N GLU A 500 4.14 -20.46 -20.79
CA GLU A 500 3.49 -21.62 -21.41
C GLU A 500 3.05 -22.69 -20.40
N ASP A 501 3.80 -22.85 -19.31
CA ASP A 501 3.47 -23.77 -18.20
C ASP A 501 2.37 -23.24 -17.27
N GLY A 502 1.95 -21.99 -17.43
CA GLY A 502 0.90 -21.35 -16.65
C GLY A 502 1.39 -20.40 -15.56
N MET A 503 2.70 -20.32 -15.32
CA MET A 503 3.26 -19.38 -14.35
C MET A 503 3.01 -17.94 -14.78
N ILE A 504 2.66 -17.09 -13.83
CA ILE A 504 2.67 -15.64 -13.96
C ILE A 504 3.77 -15.12 -13.04
N GLN A 505 4.76 -14.45 -13.62
CA GLN A 505 5.85 -13.76 -12.94
C GLN A 505 6.32 -12.61 -13.82
N ASN A 506 5.98 -11.38 -13.45
CA ASN A 506 6.34 -10.19 -14.21
C ASN A 506 7.52 -9.44 -13.58
N TYR A 507 7.83 -9.74 -12.32
CA TYR A 507 8.94 -9.14 -11.61
C TYR A 507 9.92 -10.17 -11.07
N GLY A 508 11.20 -9.82 -11.07
CA GLY A 508 12.33 -10.71 -10.87
C GLY A 508 12.23 -11.63 -9.64
N GLY A 509 11.84 -12.89 -9.87
CA GLY A 509 11.83 -13.95 -8.86
C GLY A 509 10.63 -13.94 -7.91
N TYR A 510 9.63 -13.08 -8.10
CA TYR A 510 8.45 -13.05 -7.23
C TYR A 510 7.53 -14.22 -7.58
N MET A 511 7.33 -15.14 -6.64
CA MET A 511 6.66 -16.43 -6.88
C MET A 511 5.17 -16.44 -6.50
N LEU A 512 4.69 -15.42 -5.79
CA LEU A 512 3.30 -15.33 -5.33
C LEU A 512 2.32 -14.82 -6.41
N GLU A 513 2.83 -14.25 -7.50
CA GLU A 513 2.05 -13.49 -8.49
C GLU A 513 0.89 -14.31 -9.09
N THR A 514 1.10 -15.60 -9.36
CA THR A 514 0.04 -16.45 -9.95
C THR A 514 -1.19 -16.52 -9.04
N GLY A 515 -0.99 -16.70 -7.72
CA GLY A 515 -2.08 -16.70 -6.75
C GLY A 515 -2.73 -15.32 -6.59
N ALA A 516 -1.92 -14.26 -6.49
CA ALA A 516 -2.41 -12.89 -6.34
C ALA A 516 -3.24 -12.41 -7.55
N VAL A 517 -2.82 -12.76 -8.77
CA VAL A 517 -3.56 -12.41 -10.00
C VAL A 517 -4.89 -13.16 -10.08
N LEU A 518 -4.92 -14.45 -9.75
CA LEU A 518 -6.18 -15.22 -9.68
C LEU A 518 -7.14 -14.65 -8.63
N TRP A 519 -6.61 -14.20 -7.49
CA TRP A 519 -7.40 -13.47 -6.50
C TRP A 519 -8.00 -12.20 -7.10
N CYS A 520 -7.19 -11.34 -7.73
CA CYS A 520 -7.67 -10.10 -8.31
C CYS A 520 -8.68 -10.30 -9.46
N LEU A 521 -8.54 -11.36 -10.26
CA LEU A 521 -9.53 -11.76 -11.27
C LEU A 521 -10.88 -12.10 -10.62
N GLY A 522 -10.86 -12.82 -9.50
CA GLY A 522 -12.06 -13.10 -8.71
C GLY A 522 -12.72 -11.86 -8.15
N GLU A 523 -11.93 -10.94 -7.59
CA GLU A 523 -12.45 -9.68 -7.06
C GLU A 523 -13.09 -8.82 -8.17
N HIS A 524 -12.46 -8.72 -9.34
CA HIS A 524 -13.04 -8.05 -10.51
C HIS A 524 -14.39 -8.66 -10.92
N TYR A 525 -14.46 -10.00 -11.00
CA TYR A 525 -15.70 -10.70 -11.35
C TYR A 525 -16.82 -10.46 -10.33
N ARG A 526 -16.50 -10.33 -9.04
CA ARG A 526 -17.50 -9.99 -8.01
C ARG A 526 -18.12 -8.60 -8.23
N TYR A 527 -17.32 -7.62 -8.66
CA TYR A 527 -17.85 -6.31 -9.05
C TYR A 527 -18.70 -6.40 -10.33
N SER A 528 -18.15 -7.04 -11.37
CA SER A 528 -18.74 -7.09 -12.72
C SER A 528 -18.78 -8.52 -13.27
N PRO A 529 -19.77 -9.35 -12.88
CA PRO A 529 -19.86 -10.73 -13.36
C PRO A 529 -20.02 -10.78 -14.88
N ASP A 530 -19.10 -11.47 -15.56
CA ASP A 530 -19.12 -11.65 -17.02
C ASP A 530 -18.67 -13.05 -17.39
N ASP A 531 -19.63 -13.96 -17.36
CA ASP A 531 -19.49 -15.37 -17.71
C ASP A 531 -18.91 -15.57 -19.13
N SER A 532 -19.24 -14.70 -20.08
CA SER A 532 -18.75 -14.80 -21.46
C SER A 532 -17.26 -14.51 -21.54
N TRP A 533 -16.79 -13.48 -20.83
CA TRP A 533 -15.37 -13.18 -20.75
C TRP A 533 -14.59 -14.25 -20.00
N ILE A 534 -15.11 -14.77 -18.89
CA ILE A 534 -14.48 -15.88 -18.17
C ILE A 534 -14.36 -17.11 -19.07
N ALA A 535 -15.40 -17.46 -19.85
CA ALA A 535 -15.33 -18.55 -20.82
C ALA A 535 -14.23 -18.32 -21.88
N GLN A 536 -14.04 -17.08 -22.34
CA GLN A 536 -12.98 -16.73 -23.30
C GLN A 536 -11.57 -16.91 -22.71
N ILE A 537 -11.34 -16.48 -21.47
CA ILE A 537 -10.01 -16.56 -20.84
C ILE A 537 -9.77 -17.89 -20.11
N LYS A 538 -10.79 -18.75 -19.99
CA LYS A 538 -10.72 -20.05 -19.29
C LYS A 538 -9.45 -20.85 -19.60
N PRO A 539 -8.98 -21.00 -20.86
CA PRO A 539 -7.75 -21.76 -21.14
C PRO A 539 -6.52 -21.24 -20.39
N LYS A 540 -6.38 -19.92 -20.23
CA LYS A 540 -5.27 -19.30 -19.48
C LYS A 540 -5.42 -19.52 -17.96
N LEU A 541 -6.66 -19.47 -17.46
CA LEU A 541 -6.97 -19.80 -16.07
C LEU A 541 -6.63 -21.26 -15.74
N LEU A 542 -6.90 -22.19 -16.65
CA LEU A 542 -6.56 -23.61 -16.47
C LEU A 542 -5.05 -23.81 -16.38
N LYS A 543 -4.26 -23.15 -17.24
CA LYS A 543 -2.81 -23.22 -17.15
C LYS A 543 -2.30 -22.75 -15.78
N ALA A 544 -2.81 -21.64 -15.25
CA ALA A 544 -2.45 -21.14 -13.93
C ALA A 544 -2.81 -22.12 -12.80
N TYR A 545 -4.00 -22.73 -12.89
CA TYR A 545 -4.44 -23.76 -11.95
C TYR A 545 -3.54 -25.00 -11.97
N GLU A 546 -3.27 -25.54 -13.16
CA GLU A 546 -2.42 -26.72 -13.33
C GLU A 546 -0.99 -26.44 -12.84
N PHE A 547 -0.47 -25.24 -13.06
CA PHE A 547 0.82 -24.80 -12.53
C PHE A 547 0.85 -24.86 -11.00
N LEU A 548 -0.13 -24.23 -10.32
CA LEU A 548 -0.22 -24.25 -8.86
C LEU A 548 -0.41 -25.67 -8.31
N LEU A 549 -1.18 -26.53 -8.98
CA LEU A 549 -1.35 -27.91 -8.56
C LEU A 549 -0.08 -28.74 -8.68
N ARG A 550 0.67 -28.60 -9.79
CA ARG A 550 1.95 -29.30 -9.94
C ARG A 550 2.95 -28.85 -8.86
N TRP A 551 2.93 -27.56 -8.51
CA TRP A 551 3.73 -27.01 -7.42
C TRP A 551 3.31 -27.59 -6.06
N ARG A 552 2.02 -27.61 -5.75
CA ARG A 552 1.51 -28.26 -4.54
C ARG A 552 1.94 -29.74 -4.46
N GLN A 553 1.73 -30.50 -5.54
CA GLN A 553 2.04 -31.94 -5.60
C GLN A 553 3.52 -32.25 -5.35
N ARG A 554 4.47 -31.40 -5.80
CA ARG A 554 5.89 -31.66 -5.51
C ARG A 554 6.25 -31.55 -4.02
N ASN A 555 5.41 -30.88 -3.22
CA ASN A 555 5.57 -30.73 -1.78
C ASN A 555 4.65 -31.64 -0.95
N GLU A 556 3.89 -32.54 -1.58
CA GLU A 556 3.06 -33.55 -0.89
C GLU A 556 3.92 -34.76 -0.45
N THR A 557 4.98 -34.48 0.30
CA THR A 557 5.93 -35.49 0.80
C THR A 557 5.81 -35.68 2.30
N GLU A 558 6.01 -36.90 2.80
CA GLU A 558 5.87 -37.19 4.24
C GLU A 558 6.87 -36.39 5.10
N GLN A 559 8.04 -36.04 4.54
CA GLN A 559 9.02 -35.20 5.23
C GLN A 559 8.51 -33.79 5.55
N LEU A 560 7.53 -33.30 4.80
CA LEU A 560 6.92 -31.99 4.99
C LEU A 560 5.62 -32.06 5.80
N ARG A 561 5.18 -33.24 6.25
CA ARG A 561 3.93 -33.42 7.01
C ARG A 561 3.91 -32.51 8.26
N GLY A 562 2.95 -31.58 8.28
CA GLY A 562 2.81 -30.57 9.35
C GLY A 562 3.84 -29.44 9.32
N CYS A 563 4.85 -29.47 8.45
CA CYS A 563 5.89 -28.45 8.33
C CYS A 563 6.15 -28.06 6.86
N GLY A 564 5.06 -27.86 6.10
CA GLY A 564 5.11 -27.44 4.69
C GLY A 564 4.42 -28.37 3.69
N TYR A 565 3.74 -29.44 4.13
CA TYR A 565 3.10 -30.41 3.23
C TYR A 565 2.14 -29.72 2.27
N GLY A 566 2.33 -29.91 0.96
CA GLY A 566 1.49 -29.31 -0.08
C GLY A 566 1.59 -27.79 -0.18
N MET A 567 2.33 -27.12 0.71
CA MET A 567 2.62 -25.70 0.62
C MET A 567 3.64 -25.47 -0.50
N LEU A 568 3.66 -24.28 -1.07
CA LEU A 568 4.57 -23.83 -2.11
C LEU A 568 5.77 -23.13 -1.45
N GLU A 569 6.97 -23.42 -1.94
CA GLU A 569 8.23 -22.81 -1.54
C GLU A 569 8.70 -21.78 -2.56
N GLY A 570 9.09 -20.57 -2.12
CA GLY A 570 9.59 -19.56 -3.05
C GLY A 570 9.66 -18.15 -2.49
N LYS A 571 10.41 -17.32 -3.22
CA LYS A 571 10.63 -15.90 -2.92
C LYS A 571 9.33 -15.09 -3.08
N THR A 572 8.98 -14.28 -2.07
CA THR A 572 7.76 -13.45 -2.06
C THR A 572 7.99 -11.96 -2.32
N ALA A 573 9.18 -11.47 -1.98
CA ALA A 573 9.56 -10.07 -2.13
C ALA A 573 11.07 -9.99 -2.40
N ASP A 574 11.67 -8.81 -2.38
CA ASP A 574 13.09 -8.58 -2.70
C ASP A 574 14.10 -9.53 -2.03
N PRO A 575 13.97 -9.91 -0.74
CA PRO A 575 14.90 -10.85 -0.11
C PRO A 575 14.86 -12.26 -0.73
N GLU A 576 16.01 -12.90 -0.84
CA GLU A 576 16.15 -14.28 -1.34
C GLU A 576 15.75 -15.31 -0.26
N ASP A 577 14.46 -15.40 0.00
CA ASP A 577 13.86 -16.27 1.02
C ASP A 577 13.05 -17.41 0.35
N PRO A 578 13.67 -18.53 -0.08
CA PRO A 578 13.01 -19.60 -0.85
C PRO A 578 12.24 -20.59 0.06
N TYR A 579 11.47 -20.08 1.01
CA TYR A 579 10.79 -20.86 2.04
C TYR A 579 9.31 -21.06 1.75
N HIS A 580 8.65 -21.94 2.50
CA HIS A 580 7.20 -22.09 2.48
C HIS A 580 6.52 -20.96 3.29
N SER A 581 6.61 -19.74 2.75
CA SER A 581 6.03 -18.53 3.36
C SER A 581 4.51 -18.62 3.46
N PHE A 582 3.98 -18.15 4.58
CA PHE A 582 2.53 -18.05 4.78
C PHE A 582 1.87 -17.09 3.78
N MET A 583 2.54 -15.97 3.43
CA MET A 583 2.02 -15.02 2.45
C MET A 583 1.91 -15.65 1.04
N LEU A 584 2.93 -16.38 0.59
CA LEU A 584 2.91 -17.11 -0.69
C LEU A 584 1.74 -18.08 -0.75
N ASN A 585 1.60 -18.89 0.29
CA ASN A 585 0.64 -19.98 0.35
C ASN A 585 -0.79 -19.49 0.54
N GLY A 586 -1.01 -18.45 1.33
CA GLY A 586 -2.33 -17.86 1.45
C GLY A 586 -2.78 -17.17 0.17
N TYR A 587 -1.88 -16.58 -0.64
CA TYR A 587 -2.25 -16.11 -1.98
C TYR A 587 -2.56 -17.26 -2.95
N ALA A 588 -1.81 -18.36 -2.89
CA ALA A 588 -2.12 -19.56 -3.68
C ALA A 588 -3.51 -20.12 -3.32
N TYR A 589 -3.82 -20.27 -2.03
CA TYR A 589 -5.14 -20.64 -1.56
C TYR A 589 -6.22 -19.67 -2.04
N LEU A 590 -6.04 -18.37 -1.78
CA LEU A 590 -7.03 -17.34 -2.09
C LEU A 590 -7.30 -17.27 -3.60
N GLY A 591 -6.24 -17.39 -4.42
CA GLY A 591 -6.34 -17.47 -5.87
C GLY A 591 -7.13 -18.68 -6.35
N LEU A 592 -6.87 -19.88 -5.80
CA LEU A 592 -7.65 -21.09 -6.11
C LEU A 592 -9.11 -20.96 -5.66
N SER A 593 -9.34 -20.39 -4.47
CA SER A 593 -10.67 -20.10 -3.95
C SER A 593 -11.45 -19.19 -4.89
N ARG A 594 -10.84 -18.12 -5.38
CA ARG A 594 -11.46 -17.23 -6.36
C ARG A 594 -11.64 -17.87 -7.73
N LEU A 595 -10.69 -18.67 -8.19
CA LEU A 595 -10.83 -19.39 -9.45
C LEU A 595 -12.02 -20.35 -9.45
N ALA A 596 -12.26 -21.06 -8.34
CA ALA A 596 -13.46 -21.87 -8.20
C ALA A 596 -14.75 -21.04 -8.31
N GLU A 597 -14.78 -19.81 -7.77
CA GLU A 597 -15.93 -18.90 -7.95
C GLU A 597 -16.12 -18.49 -9.41
N LEU A 598 -15.04 -18.13 -10.11
CA LEU A 598 -15.08 -17.75 -11.53
C LEU A 598 -15.65 -18.86 -12.41
N LEU A 599 -15.30 -20.11 -12.12
CA LEU A 599 -15.70 -21.26 -12.92
C LEU A 599 -17.11 -21.77 -12.61
N LYS A 600 -17.73 -21.35 -11.50
CA LYS A 600 -18.99 -21.92 -11.00
C LYS A 600 -20.10 -22.02 -12.03
N ASN A 601 -20.31 -20.97 -12.84
CA ASN A 601 -21.38 -20.93 -13.84
C ASN A 601 -20.94 -21.44 -15.23
N ILE A 602 -19.65 -21.68 -15.43
CA ILE A 602 -19.05 -22.04 -16.73
C ILE A 602 -18.66 -23.51 -16.80
N ASP A 603 -18.22 -24.07 -15.67
CA ASP A 603 -17.75 -25.45 -15.54
C ASP A 603 -17.87 -25.88 -14.07
N GLU A 604 -19.05 -26.38 -13.69
CA GLU A 604 -19.39 -26.74 -12.32
C GLU A 604 -18.52 -27.88 -11.77
N GLU A 605 -18.18 -28.86 -12.61
CA GLU A 605 -17.34 -30.00 -12.23
C GLU A 605 -15.93 -29.52 -11.88
N LEU A 606 -15.30 -28.76 -12.78
CA LEU A 606 -13.98 -28.21 -12.53
C LEU A 606 -13.99 -27.22 -11.36
N SER A 607 -15.00 -26.36 -11.26
CA SER A 607 -15.19 -25.45 -10.12
C SER A 607 -15.16 -26.21 -8.79
N SER A 608 -15.89 -27.33 -8.72
CA SER A 608 -15.93 -28.18 -7.52
C SER A 608 -14.58 -28.83 -7.22
N GLN A 609 -13.85 -29.25 -8.25
CA GLN A 609 -12.50 -29.79 -8.09
C GLN A 609 -11.49 -28.74 -7.60
N VAL A 610 -11.50 -27.54 -8.19
CA VAL A 610 -10.65 -26.42 -7.78
C VAL A 610 -10.96 -26.03 -6.34
N ARG A 611 -12.24 -25.98 -5.96
CA ARG A 611 -12.68 -25.70 -4.58
C ARG A 611 -12.09 -26.71 -3.60
N LEU A 612 -12.20 -28.00 -3.89
CA LEU A 612 -11.65 -29.06 -3.06
C LEU A 612 -10.13 -28.89 -2.86
N ASN A 613 -9.39 -28.60 -3.94
CA ASN A 613 -7.95 -28.38 -3.86
C ASN A 613 -7.58 -27.12 -3.06
N ALA A 614 -8.35 -26.04 -3.17
CA ALA A 614 -8.19 -24.85 -2.35
C ALA A 614 -8.39 -25.17 -0.87
N ASP A 615 -9.45 -25.91 -0.53
CA ASP A 615 -9.78 -26.26 0.85
C ASP A 615 -8.74 -27.21 1.47
N LEU A 616 -8.19 -28.15 0.69
CA LEU A 616 -7.08 -29.00 1.10
C LEU A 616 -5.81 -28.17 1.39
N LEU A 617 -5.45 -27.24 0.51
CA LEU A 617 -4.31 -26.34 0.74
C LEU A 617 -4.53 -25.47 2.00
N LYS A 618 -5.73 -24.92 2.21
CA LYS A 618 -6.05 -24.18 3.44
C LYS A 618 -5.86 -25.05 4.68
N ALA A 619 -6.31 -26.30 4.66
CA ALA A 619 -6.13 -27.22 5.79
C ALA A 619 -4.66 -27.55 6.07
N ASP A 620 -3.86 -27.74 5.02
CA ASP A 620 -2.41 -27.95 5.14
C ASP A 620 -1.71 -26.71 5.73
N ILE A 621 -2.06 -25.49 5.26
CA ILE A 621 -1.53 -24.22 5.81
C ILE A 621 -1.88 -24.07 7.29
N ARG A 622 -3.14 -24.34 7.67
CA ARG A 622 -3.57 -24.25 9.08
C ARG A 622 -2.81 -25.22 9.98
N THR A 623 -2.64 -26.46 9.53
CA THR A 623 -1.86 -27.47 10.25
C THR A 623 -0.41 -27.00 10.46
N ALA A 624 0.21 -26.43 9.43
CA ALA A 624 1.57 -25.92 9.52
C ALA A 624 1.68 -24.66 10.39
N PHE A 625 0.70 -23.76 10.32
CA PHE A 625 0.62 -22.58 11.17
C PHE A 625 0.50 -22.93 12.65
N ASP A 626 -0.41 -23.84 13.02
CA ASP A 626 -0.60 -24.27 14.41
C ASP A 626 0.70 -24.88 14.97
N LEU A 627 1.40 -25.69 14.17
CA LEU A 627 2.68 -26.27 14.56
C LEU A 627 3.78 -25.21 14.68
N ALA A 628 3.88 -24.28 13.73
CA ALA A 628 4.85 -23.20 13.76
C ALA A 628 4.66 -22.28 14.98
N MET A 629 3.41 -21.90 15.27
CA MET A 629 3.05 -21.10 16.45
C MET A 629 3.42 -21.83 17.75
N SER A 630 3.18 -23.14 17.85
CA SER A 630 3.52 -23.92 19.06
C SER A 630 5.02 -23.95 19.38
N ARG A 631 5.86 -23.81 18.35
CA ARG A 631 7.33 -23.80 18.43
C ARG A 631 7.92 -22.41 18.51
N SER A 632 7.09 -21.38 18.40
CA SER A 632 7.48 -19.98 18.41
C SER A 632 7.51 -19.44 19.84
N PRO A 633 8.52 -18.66 20.24
CA PRO A 633 8.56 -18.05 21.56
C PRO A 633 7.35 -17.14 21.78
N VAL A 634 6.78 -17.18 22.97
CA VAL A 634 5.89 -16.13 23.43
C VAL A 634 6.68 -14.82 23.61
N VAL A 635 6.00 -13.68 23.47
CA VAL A 635 6.60 -12.35 23.66
C VAL A 635 5.76 -11.50 24.62
N PRO A 636 6.38 -10.52 25.32
CA PRO A 636 5.68 -9.69 26.28
C PRO A 636 4.76 -8.68 25.59
N LEU A 637 3.67 -8.33 26.27
CA LEU A 637 2.78 -7.22 25.95
C LEU A 637 2.92 -6.08 26.97
N GLY A 638 2.41 -4.90 26.63
CA GLY A 638 2.50 -3.72 27.50
C GLY A 638 1.77 -3.84 28.84
N ASP A 639 0.77 -4.72 28.96
CA ASP A 639 0.04 -4.99 30.20
C ASP A 639 0.73 -5.98 31.15
N GLY A 640 1.90 -6.51 30.75
CA GLY A 640 2.65 -7.52 31.51
C GLY A 640 2.24 -8.96 31.21
N GLY A 641 1.20 -9.18 30.39
CA GLY A 641 0.90 -10.47 29.78
C GLY A 641 1.88 -10.84 28.68
N TRP A 642 1.81 -12.08 28.22
CA TRP A 642 2.62 -12.65 27.15
C TRP A 642 1.72 -13.46 26.22
N VAL A 643 2.04 -13.44 24.92
CA VAL A 643 1.24 -14.14 23.90
C VAL A 643 2.09 -14.97 22.95
N PRO A 644 1.53 -16.08 22.41
CA PRO A 644 2.14 -16.82 21.32
C PRO A 644 2.44 -15.93 20.11
N THR A 645 3.50 -16.27 19.38
CA THR A 645 3.85 -15.62 18.12
C THR A 645 3.90 -16.63 16.99
N ALA A 646 4.09 -16.18 15.76
CA ALA A 646 4.34 -17.06 14.63
C ALA A 646 5.44 -16.50 13.71
N PRO A 647 6.26 -17.38 13.09
CA PRO A 647 7.23 -16.98 12.08
C PRO A 647 6.56 -16.61 10.74
N PRO A 648 7.29 -15.97 9.80
CA PRO A 648 6.80 -15.69 8.44
C PRO A 648 6.70 -16.94 7.53
N TRP A 649 7.37 -18.04 7.89
CA TRP A 649 7.37 -19.32 7.18
C TRP A 649 7.56 -20.50 8.13
N VAL A 650 7.18 -21.70 7.68
CA VAL A 650 7.06 -22.90 8.53
C VAL A 650 8.40 -23.48 8.99
N GLU A 651 9.48 -23.16 8.29
CA GLU A 651 10.84 -23.63 8.60
C GLU A 651 11.45 -22.89 9.79
N ALA A 652 11.01 -21.65 10.06
CA ALA A 652 11.55 -20.85 11.15
C ALA A 652 10.91 -21.19 12.49
N ARG A 653 11.64 -20.91 13.59
CA ARG A 653 11.18 -21.16 14.97
C ARG A 653 10.69 -19.89 15.70
N GLY A 654 10.20 -18.91 14.96
CA GLY A 654 9.54 -17.71 15.47
C GLY A 654 9.86 -16.45 14.68
N PRO A 655 9.43 -15.27 15.16
CA PRO A 655 9.77 -14.01 14.53
C PRO A 655 11.28 -13.89 14.33
N LEU A 656 11.68 -13.61 13.10
CA LEU A 656 13.09 -13.61 12.70
C LEU A 656 13.88 -12.52 13.43
N ALA A 657 13.24 -11.38 13.70
CA ALA A 657 13.80 -10.29 14.49
C ALA A 657 14.20 -10.68 15.93
N LEU A 658 13.75 -11.85 16.43
CA LEU A 658 14.12 -12.36 17.77
C LEU A 658 15.29 -13.34 17.74
N TYR A 659 15.81 -13.68 16.55
CA TYR A 659 17.02 -14.48 16.38
C TYR A 659 17.02 -15.82 17.14
N VAL A 660 15.86 -16.50 17.17
CA VAL A 660 15.78 -17.90 17.65
C VAL A 660 16.84 -18.73 16.91
N GLU A 661 16.89 -18.53 15.59
CA GLU A 661 17.94 -19.00 14.71
C GLU A 661 18.80 -17.81 14.27
N GLN A 662 20.11 -17.91 14.44
CA GLN A 662 21.03 -16.85 14.05
C GLN A 662 21.08 -16.70 12.54
N ASN A 663 20.76 -15.52 12.02
CA ASN A 663 20.98 -15.16 10.62
C ASN A 663 20.97 -13.63 10.44
N ASN A 664 21.16 -13.15 9.21
CA ASN A 664 21.08 -11.74 8.85
C ASN A 664 19.71 -11.38 8.26
N TRP A 665 18.84 -10.82 9.10
CA TRP A 665 17.46 -10.52 8.74
C TRP A 665 17.16 -9.03 8.47
N PHE A 666 18.11 -8.14 8.75
CA PHE A 666 17.91 -6.70 8.53
C PHE A 666 17.77 -6.39 7.04
N THR A 667 16.69 -5.71 6.67
CA THR A 667 16.40 -5.38 5.27
C THR A 667 15.48 -4.16 5.19
N HIS A 668 15.55 -3.41 4.09
CA HIS A 668 14.71 -2.23 3.85
C HIS A 668 14.67 -1.26 5.05
N GLY A 669 15.82 -1.01 5.70
CA GLY A 669 15.91 -0.08 6.83
C GLY A 669 15.22 -0.52 8.13
N THR A 670 14.87 -1.81 8.29
CA THR A 670 14.22 -2.31 9.51
C THR A 670 14.60 -3.75 9.85
N PHE A 671 14.52 -4.09 11.14
CA PHE A 671 14.60 -5.48 11.64
C PHE A 671 13.28 -6.23 11.42
N MET A 672 12.17 -5.52 11.32
CA MET A 672 10.81 -6.09 11.35
C MET A 672 10.28 -6.44 9.96
N GLY A 673 11.07 -6.26 8.89
CA GLY A 673 10.54 -6.27 7.53
C GLY A 673 9.85 -7.58 7.15
N ARG A 674 10.53 -8.71 7.35
CA ARG A 674 9.97 -10.04 7.02
C ARG A 674 8.79 -10.42 7.93
N ASP A 675 8.89 -10.11 9.21
CA ASP A 675 7.87 -10.49 10.20
C ASP A 675 6.60 -9.62 10.12
N SER A 676 6.75 -8.33 9.83
CA SER A 676 5.65 -7.35 9.80
C SER A 676 5.02 -7.17 8.42
N MET A 677 5.84 -7.16 7.36
CA MET A 677 5.40 -6.85 6.00
C MET A 677 5.13 -8.11 5.16
N LEU A 678 5.73 -9.25 5.51
CA LEU A 678 5.59 -10.52 4.77
C LEU A 678 5.14 -11.69 5.68
N GLY A 679 4.79 -11.37 6.93
CA GLY A 679 4.55 -12.35 7.98
C GLY A 679 3.13 -12.93 8.01
N PRO A 680 2.82 -13.72 9.05
CA PRO A 680 1.60 -14.52 9.13
C PRO A 680 0.31 -13.70 9.28
N MET A 681 0.39 -12.39 9.53
CA MET A 681 -0.78 -11.47 9.45
C MET A 681 -1.52 -11.59 8.12
N TYR A 682 -0.83 -11.93 7.03
CA TYR A 682 -1.44 -12.16 5.72
C TYR A 682 -2.45 -13.31 5.71
N LEU A 683 -2.31 -14.32 6.57
CA LEU A 683 -3.26 -15.42 6.64
C LEU A 683 -4.67 -14.96 7.06
N ILE A 684 -4.78 -13.86 7.80
CA ILE A 684 -6.07 -13.25 8.15
C ILE A 684 -6.67 -12.57 6.92
N PHE A 685 -5.86 -11.75 6.23
CA PHE A 685 -6.29 -11.06 5.00
C PHE A 685 -6.66 -12.04 3.88
N GLN A 686 -5.96 -13.16 3.81
CA GLN A 686 -6.11 -14.20 2.78
C GLN A 686 -7.15 -15.26 3.14
N GLU A 687 -8.01 -15.01 4.13
CA GLU A 687 -9.14 -15.87 4.50
C GLU A 687 -8.73 -17.28 4.97
N VAL A 688 -7.51 -17.47 5.48
CA VAL A 688 -7.05 -18.74 6.08
C VAL A 688 -7.37 -18.78 7.58
N ILE A 689 -7.16 -17.65 8.25
CA ILE A 689 -7.45 -17.38 9.67
C ILE A 689 -8.60 -16.39 9.75
N GLU A 690 -9.61 -16.67 10.56
CA GLU A 690 -10.74 -15.75 10.73
C GLU A 690 -10.34 -14.56 11.61
N ALA A 691 -10.79 -13.34 11.26
CA ALA A 691 -10.36 -12.12 11.95
C ALA A 691 -10.73 -12.06 13.45
N LYS A 692 -11.63 -12.92 13.91
CA LYS A 692 -12.09 -13.03 15.32
C LYS A 692 -11.69 -14.34 15.99
N GLU A 693 -10.81 -15.15 15.37
CA GLU A 693 -10.26 -16.32 16.04
C GLU A 693 -9.11 -15.93 16.99
N ILE A 694 -8.84 -16.76 18.00
CA ILE A 694 -7.81 -16.48 19.02
C ILE A 694 -6.42 -16.30 18.41
N ALA A 695 -6.09 -17.01 17.32
CA ALA A 695 -4.83 -16.83 16.62
C ALA A 695 -4.70 -15.43 16.02
N ALA A 696 -5.80 -14.85 15.51
CA ALA A 696 -5.81 -13.47 15.03
C ALA A 696 -5.56 -12.47 16.16
N ASP A 697 -6.09 -12.72 17.37
CA ASP A 697 -5.80 -11.89 18.55
C ASP A 697 -4.31 -11.89 18.86
N PHE A 698 -3.67 -13.06 18.90
CA PHE A 698 -2.23 -13.17 19.14
C PHE A 698 -1.42 -12.43 18.07
N LEU A 699 -1.71 -12.70 16.79
CA LEU A 699 -1.05 -12.06 15.66
C LEU A 699 -1.13 -10.53 15.74
N VAL A 700 -2.30 -9.96 16.03
CA VAL A 700 -2.49 -8.50 16.15
C VAL A 700 -1.77 -7.93 17.38
N GLN A 701 -1.83 -8.60 18.53
CA GLN A 701 -1.25 -8.10 19.77
C GLN A 701 0.27 -8.03 19.71
N TYR A 702 0.96 -9.12 19.35
CA TYR A 702 2.42 -9.06 19.28
C TYR A 702 2.92 -8.20 18.13
N HIS A 703 2.18 -8.15 17.02
CA HIS A 703 2.54 -7.29 15.89
C HIS A 703 2.53 -5.82 16.33
N ASN A 704 1.49 -5.40 17.04
CA ASN A 704 1.40 -4.03 17.56
C ASN A 704 2.47 -3.70 18.61
N GLU A 705 2.80 -4.62 19.51
CA GLU A 705 3.81 -4.38 20.56
C GLU A 705 5.26 -4.41 20.04
N LEU A 706 5.57 -5.37 19.17
CA LEU A 706 6.95 -5.63 18.75
C LEU A 706 7.33 -4.89 17.45
N MET A 707 6.37 -4.67 16.55
CA MET A 707 6.65 -4.33 15.16
C MET A 707 6.09 -3.00 14.69
N LEU A 708 5.28 -2.33 15.51
CA LEU A 708 4.62 -1.07 15.14
C LEU A 708 5.08 0.09 16.03
N THR A 709 5.01 1.31 15.48
CA THR A 709 5.05 2.54 16.27
C THR A 709 3.87 3.41 15.88
N ARG A 710 3.14 3.94 16.88
CA ARG A 710 1.87 4.67 16.65
C ARG A 710 0.87 3.87 15.77
N ASN A 711 0.86 2.54 15.92
CA ASN A 711 0.12 1.59 15.09
C ASN A 711 0.48 1.63 13.59
N VAL A 712 1.73 1.95 13.23
CA VAL A 712 2.23 1.97 11.84
C VAL A 712 3.49 1.13 11.72
N ALA A 713 3.56 0.31 10.66
CA ALA A 713 4.70 -0.56 10.40
C ALA A 713 5.91 0.25 9.90
N PHE A 714 7.12 -0.24 10.17
CA PHE A 714 8.35 0.41 9.71
C PHE A 714 8.57 0.22 8.20
N SER A 715 9.41 1.09 7.62
CA SER A 715 9.84 1.03 6.22
C SER A 715 8.74 1.32 5.20
N GLN A 716 8.06 0.29 4.68
CA GLN A 716 7.01 0.35 3.65
C GLN A 716 5.67 -0.08 4.27
N PRO A 717 4.94 0.86 4.91
CA PRO A 717 3.88 0.52 5.84
C PRO A 717 2.65 -0.13 5.19
N TYR A 718 2.37 0.10 3.91
CA TYR A 718 1.16 -0.45 3.29
C TYR A 718 1.23 -1.94 2.93
N TYR A 719 2.40 -2.57 3.05
CA TYR A 719 2.47 -4.04 3.08
C TYR A 719 1.86 -4.64 4.36
N SER A 720 1.69 -3.84 5.41
CA SER A 720 1.08 -4.34 6.63
C SER A 720 -0.45 -4.30 6.55
N VAL A 721 -1.08 -5.48 6.53
CA VAL A 721 -2.53 -5.64 6.37
C VAL A 721 -3.34 -5.41 7.65
N HIS A 722 -2.70 -5.11 8.79
CA HIS A 722 -3.37 -4.96 10.08
C HIS A 722 -4.48 -3.89 10.13
N PRO A 723 -4.48 -2.77 9.36
CA PRO A 723 -5.59 -1.83 9.38
C PRO A 723 -6.90 -2.45 8.85
N TRP A 724 -6.80 -3.33 7.85
CA TRP A 724 -7.95 -4.09 7.36
C TRP A 724 -8.49 -5.05 8.43
N VAL A 725 -7.59 -5.69 9.19
CA VAL A 725 -7.96 -6.59 10.30
C VAL A 725 -8.72 -5.83 11.39
N HIS A 726 -8.26 -4.64 11.77
CA HIS A 726 -8.98 -3.77 12.72
C HIS A 726 -10.41 -3.45 12.23
N LEU A 727 -10.58 -3.08 10.96
CA LEU A 727 -11.92 -2.84 10.40
C LEU A 727 -12.81 -4.08 10.45
N LYS A 728 -12.27 -5.24 10.08
CA LYS A 728 -12.99 -6.52 10.17
C LYS A 728 -13.47 -6.82 11.59
N ARG A 729 -12.65 -6.50 12.58
CA ARG A 729 -12.93 -6.68 14.02
C ARG A 729 -13.85 -5.60 14.61
N GLY A 730 -13.98 -4.46 13.94
CA GLY A 730 -14.75 -3.31 14.43
C GLY A 730 -13.95 -2.39 15.36
N GLU A 731 -12.62 -2.47 15.31
CA GLU A 731 -11.68 -1.70 16.14
C GLU A 731 -11.37 -0.35 15.48
N VAL A 732 -12.27 0.61 15.66
CA VAL A 732 -12.23 1.90 14.93
C VAL A 732 -11.03 2.75 15.32
N LYS A 733 -10.72 2.91 16.61
CA LYS A 733 -9.60 3.77 17.05
C LYS A 733 -8.24 3.23 16.60
N PRO A 734 -7.92 1.92 16.75
CA PRO A 734 -6.72 1.33 16.16
C PRO A 734 -6.63 1.53 14.64
N PHE A 735 -7.74 1.34 13.91
CA PHE A 735 -7.77 1.62 12.47
C PHE A 735 -7.43 3.09 12.15
N LEU A 736 -8.11 4.05 12.79
CA LEU A 736 -7.87 5.48 12.55
C LEU A 736 -6.44 5.89 12.93
N LYS A 737 -5.89 5.31 14.00
CA LYS A 737 -4.51 5.51 14.41
C LYS A 737 -3.55 5.09 13.31
N ALA A 738 -3.70 3.87 12.78
CA ALA A 738 -2.86 3.38 11.70
C ALA A 738 -3.05 4.20 10.41
N TYR A 739 -4.30 4.42 9.99
CA TYR A 739 -4.66 5.11 8.74
C TYR A 739 -4.06 6.52 8.66
N TYR A 740 -4.32 7.37 9.66
CA TYR A 740 -3.85 8.76 9.64
C TYR A 740 -2.34 8.90 9.87
N ASN A 741 -1.73 8.09 10.75
CA ASN A 741 -0.27 8.14 10.95
C ASN A 741 0.48 7.61 9.72
N THR A 742 -0.07 6.64 8.99
CA THR A 742 0.55 6.13 7.75
C THR A 742 0.49 7.18 6.64
N VAL A 743 -0.72 7.67 6.31
CA VAL A 743 -0.88 8.61 5.18
C VAL A 743 -0.15 9.93 5.42
N SER A 744 -0.18 10.47 6.65
CA SER A 744 0.50 11.74 6.96
C SER A 744 2.03 11.64 6.99
N GLY A 745 2.56 10.42 7.16
CA GLY A 745 4.00 10.18 7.26
C GLY A 745 4.65 9.68 5.97
N LEU A 746 3.89 9.21 4.99
CA LEU A 746 4.42 8.65 3.73
C LEU A 746 4.03 9.47 2.49
N ALA A 747 2.80 10.00 2.44
CA ALA A 747 2.31 10.78 1.31
C ALA A 747 2.87 12.20 1.33
N ASP A 748 3.11 12.75 0.13
CA ASP A 748 3.39 14.16 -0.05
C ASP A 748 2.19 14.99 0.43
N ARG A 749 2.47 15.99 1.27
CA ARG A 749 1.39 16.75 1.90
C ARG A 749 0.73 17.78 0.97
N GLU A 750 1.36 18.11 -0.15
CA GLU A 750 0.99 19.16 -1.09
C GLU A 750 0.41 18.61 -2.40
N THR A 751 0.98 17.50 -2.90
CA THR A 751 0.62 16.89 -4.20
C THR A 751 0.08 15.46 -4.08
N TYR A 752 0.00 14.93 -2.86
CA TYR A 752 -0.64 13.65 -2.52
C TYR A 752 0.01 12.37 -3.06
N THR A 753 1.02 12.47 -3.93
CA THR A 753 1.79 11.31 -4.40
C THR A 753 2.58 10.65 -3.25
N PHE A 754 2.94 9.37 -3.40
CA PHE A 754 3.53 8.57 -2.32
C PHE A 754 4.99 8.20 -2.60
N TRP A 755 5.80 8.19 -1.53
CA TRP A 755 7.07 7.46 -1.50
C TRP A 755 6.84 5.98 -1.23
N GLU A 756 7.76 5.12 -1.70
CA GLU A 756 7.74 3.70 -1.35
C GLU A 756 8.11 3.42 0.11
N HIS A 757 9.14 4.09 0.63
CA HIS A 757 9.60 3.91 2.01
C HIS A 757 9.72 5.26 2.73
N PHE A 758 9.68 5.25 4.07
CA PHE A 758 9.97 6.45 4.89
C PHE A 758 11.39 7.04 4.70
N TYR A 759 12.29 6.35 4.00
CA TYR A 759 13.62 6.86 3.63
C TYR A 759 13.78 7.13 2.12
N GLN A 760 12.66 7.18 1.38
CA GLN A 760 12.52 7.75 0.02
C GLN A 760 13.23 7.01 -1.13
N VAL A 761 13.07 5.69 -1.24
CA VAL A 761 13.69 4.86 -2.31
C VAL A 761 13.18 5.19 -3.71
N SER A 762 11.86 5.11 -3.93
CA SER A 762 11.25 5.36 -5.23
C SER A 762 10.02 6.28 -5.10
N PRO A 763 9.89 7.31 -5.96
CA PRO A 763 8.78 8.25 -5.93
C PRO A 763 7.58 7.71 -6.70
N HIS A 764 6.42 8.35 -6.49
CA HIS A 764 5.17 8.01 -7.19
C HIS A 764 4.81 6.52 -7.08
N LYS A 765 5.10 5.90 -5.92
CA LYS A 765 4.82 4.49 -5.67
C LYS A 765 3.32 4.29 -5.49
N THR A 766 2.62 4.13 -6.62
CA THR A 766 1.16 4.00 -6.66
C THR A 766 0.64 2.72 -5.98
N HIS A 767 1.51 1.76 -5.66
CA HIS A 767 1.15 0.63 -4.78
C HIS A 767 0.72 1.11 -3.38
N GLU A 768 1.54 1.97 -2.75
CA GLU A 768 1.24 2.53 -1.42
C GLU A 768 -0.02 3.39 -1.48
N GLU A 769 -0.12 4.23 -2.51
CA GLU A 769 -1.30 5.06 -2.76
C GLU A 769 -2.57 4.22 -2.97
N ALA A 770 -2.50 3.13 -3.74
CA ALA A 770 -3.65 2.27 -3.99
C ALA A 770 -4.11 1.52 -2.73
N TRP A 771 -3.20 1.15 -1.84
CA TRP A 771 -3.59 0.62 -0.53
C TRP A 771 -4.23 1.67 0.36
N PHE A 772 -3.76 2.92 0.33
CA PHE A 772 -4.48 4.04 0.96
C PHE A 772 -5.90 4.18 0.40
N LEU A 773 -6.05 4.12 -0.93
CA LEU A 773 -7.36 4.19 -1.59
C LEU A 773 -8.27 3.03 -1.18
N MET A 774 -7.75 1.80 -1.14
CA MET A 774 -8.49 0.61 -0.68
C MET A 774 -8.86 0.68 0.81
N GLN A 775 -7.96 1.15 1.69
CA GLN A 775 -8.28 1.38 3.10
C GLN A 775 -9.36 2.46 3.27
N THR A 776 -9.31 3.53 2.47
CA THR A 776 -10.34 4.58 2.45
C THR A 776 -11.67 4.02 1.97
N ARG A 777 -11.65 3.19 0.94
CA ARG A 777 -12.82 2.45 0.46
C ARG A 777 -13.40 1.60 1.58
N TRP A 778 -12.60 0.78 2.27
CA TRP A 778 -13.08 -0.07 3.37
C TRP A 778 -13.56 0.70 4.59
N MET A 779 -12.99 1.87 4.87
CA MET A 779 -13.49 2.81 5.89
C MET A 779 -14.91 3.28 5.57
N LEU A 780 -15.24 3.46 4.28
CA LEU A 780 -16.53 3.95 3.79
C LEU A 780 -17.54 2.83 3.52
N TYR A 781 -17.11 1.70 2.97
CA TYR A 781 -17.96 0.54 2.70
C TYR A 781 -17.12 -0.74 2.56
N MET A 782 -17.64 -1.86 3.04
CA MET A 782 -16.95 -3.16 3.02
C MET A 782 -17.95 -4.33 2.95
N GLU A 783 -17.71 -5.27 2.04
CA GLU A 783 -18.51 -6.49 1.91
C GLU A 783 -18.07 -7.54 2.93
N GLU A 784 -19.06 -8.24 3.47
CA GLU A 784 -18.88 -9.30 4.44
C GLU A 784 -19.89 -10.42 4.15
N GLY A 785 -19.44 -11.41 3.37
CA GLY A 785 -20.30 -12.48 2.86
C GLY A 785 -21.46 -11.90 2.05
N THR A 786 -22.68 -12.12 2.52
CA THR A 786 -23.92 -11.61 1.89
C THR A 786 -24.36 -10.24 2.41
N SER A 787 -23.55 -9.60 3.26
CA SER A 787 -23.87 -8.31 3.90
C SER A 787 -22.94 -7.20 3.43
N LEU A 788 -23.41 -5.96 3.50
CA LEU A 788 -22.60 -4.77 3.20
C LEU A 788 -22.53 -3.87 4.44
N ARG A 789 -21.30 -3.66 4.93
CA ARG A 789 -21.00 -2.74 6.02
C ARG A 789 -20.76 -1.35 5.44
N LEU A 790 -21.42 -0.35 5.99
CA LEU A 790 -21.31 1.04 5.56
C LEU A 790 -20.75 1.90 6.70
N LEU A 791 -19.80 2.75 6.33
CA LEU A 791 -19.05 3.66 7.20
C LEU A 791 -18.40 2.98 8.43
N PRO A 792 -17.89 1.73 8.33
CA PRO A 792 -17.44 0.98 9.50
C PRO A 792 -16.27 1.64 10.25
N GLY A 793 -15.47 2.47 9.57
CA GLY A 793 -14.25 3.06 10.13
C GLY A 793 -14.25 4.58 10.23
N ILE A 794 -15.36 5.28 9.95
CA ILE A 794 -15.33 6.75 9.92
C ILE A 794 -15.08 7.35 11.31
N PRO A 795 -14.37 8.48 11.41
CA PRO A 795 -14.27 9.22 12.65
C PRO A 795 -15.59 9.89 13.00
N ARG A 796 -15.89 9.98 14.30
CA ARG A 796 -17.04 10.70 14.89
C ARG A 796 -17.12 12.14 14.43
N LYS A 797 -15.96 12.80 14.24
CA LYS A 797 -15.89 14.20 13.78
C LYS A 797 -16.62 14.40 12.44
N TRP A 798 -16.77 13.36 11.62
CA TRP A 798 -17.47 13.45 10.34
C TRP A 798 -19.00 13.57 10.46
N LEU A 799 -19.56 13.31 11.64
CA LEU A 799 -20.98 13.46 11.91
C LEU A 799 -21.27 14.63 12.86
N GLU A 800 -20.35 15.59 13.00
CA GLU A 800 -20.68 16.88 13.63
C GLU A 800 -21.80 17.61 12.87
N GLN A 801 -22.45 18.53 13.57
CA GLN A 801 -23.59 19.28 13.06
C GLN A 801 -23.35 19.84 11.65
N GLY A 802 -24.30 19.58 10.74
CA GLY A 802 -24.29 20.08 9.36
C GLY A 802 -23.38 19.31 8.38
N LYS A 803 -22.57 18.36 8.86
CA LYS A 803 -21.71 17.54 8.00
C LYS A 803 -22.51 16.49 7.22
N ARG A 804 -21.95 16.10 6.08
CA ARG A 804 -22.57 15.21 5.10
C ARG A 804 -21.56 14.22 4.55
N ILE A 805 -22.02 13.02 4.25
CA ILE A 805 -21.25 11.99 3.53
C ILE A 805 -22.11 11.55 2.35
N GLU A 806 -21.54 11.58 1.14
CA GLU A 806 -22.22 11.18 -0.09
C GLU A 806 -21.35 10.20 -0.87
N LEU A 807 -21.86 8.99 -1.11
CA LEU A 807 -21.29 8.03 -2.05
C LEU A 807 -22.25 7.97 -3.24
N SER A 808 -21.81 8.33 -4.43
CA SER A 808 -22.66 8.40 -5.63
C SER A 808 -22.15 7.47 -6.72
N GLY A 809 -22.77 6.29 -6.80
CA GLY A 809 -22.49 5.32 -7.85
C GLY A 809 -21.19 4.55 -7.67
N VAL A 810 -20.68 4.44 -6.44
CA VAL A 810 -19.55 3.54 -6.13
C VAL A 810 -20.00 2.09 -6.35
N ASN A 811 -19.10 1.24 -6.80
CA ASN A 811 -19.38 -0.17 -7.02
C ASN A 811 -19.06 -0.99 -5.77
N THR A 812 -19.92 -1.97 -5.52
CA THR A 812 -19.78 -3.03 -4.52
C THR A 812 -19.95 -4.39 -5.20
N TYR A 813 -19.74 -5.50 -4.49
CA TYR A 813 -20.13 -6.84 -5.01
C TYR A 813 -21.63 -6.98 -5.27
N PHE A 814 -22.43 -6.05 -4.77
CA PHE A 814 -23.88 -5.97 -4.89
C PHE A 814 -24.32 -4.96 -5.97
N GLY A 815 -23.38 -4.50 -6.81
CA GLY A 815 -23.62 -3.48 -7.83
C GLY A 815 -23.41 -2.05 -7.32
N LYS A 816 -24.01 -1.09 -8.02
CA LYS A 816 -23.86 0.34 -7.71
C LYS A 816 -24.57 0.68 -6.40
N LEU A 817 -23.89 1.46 -5.56
CA LEU A 817 -24.36 1.96 -4.28
C LEU A 817 -24.45 3.48 -4.32
N PHE A 818 -25.56 3.99 -3.78
CA PHE A 818 -25.73 5.38 -3.41
C PHE A 818 -26.00 5.46 -1.90
N LEU A 819 -25.22 6.28 -1.20
CA LEU A 819 -25.37 6.55 0.22
C LEU A 819 -25.37 8.06 0.41
N HIS A 820 -26.36 8.55 1.16
CA HIS A 820 -26.46 9.95 1.52
C HIS A 820 -26.71 10.09 3.01
N VAL A 821 -25.77 10.65 3.76
CA VAL A 821 -25.86 10.85 5.22
C VAL A 821 -25.87 12.34 5.55
N ARG A 822 -26.75 12.76 6.46
CA ARG A 822 -26.79 14.12 7.01
C ARG A 822 -26.83 14.09 8.53
N SER A 823 -25.96 14.88 9.14
CA SER A 823 -26.00 15.16 10.57
C SER A 823 -26.77 16.45 10.85
N GLU A 824 -27.91 16.35 11.54
CA GLU A 824 -28.80 17.45 11.90
C GLU A 824 -29.03 17.45 13.44
N LEU A 825 -27.92 17.40 14.19
CA LEU A 825 -27.89 17.34 15.65
C LEU A 825 -28.56 18.54 16.32
N ASP A 826 -28.61 19.72 15.70
CA ASP A 826 -29.41 20.85 16.22
C ASP A 826 -30.91 20.54 16.26
N GLN A 827 -31.36 19.64 15.39
CA GLN A 827 -32.73 19.09 15.39
C GLN A 827 -32.81 17.73 16.12
N GLY A 828 -31.70 17.27 16.72
CA GLY A 828 -31.63 16.06 17.54
C GLY A 828 -31.49 14.74 16.76
N PHE A 829 -31.12 14.75 15.47
CA PHE A 829 -31.02 13.49 14.71
C PHE A 829 -29.91 13.43 13.66
N ILE A 830 -29.54 12.20 13.27
CA ILE A 830 -28.71 11.87 12.10
C ILE A 830 -29.55 11.00 11.16
N SER A 831 -29.51 11.28 9.85
CA SER A 831 -30.27 10.53 8.85
C SER A 831 -29.38 9.96 7.74
N ALA A 832 -29.81 8.85 7.16
CA ALA A 832 -29.15 8.22 6.02
C ALA A 832 -30.15 7.64 5.01
N THR A 833 -29.85 7.77 3.72
CA THR A 833 -30.58 7.12 2.62
C THR A 833 -29.62 6.22 1.87
N ILE A 834 -30.05 4.97 1.62
CA ILE A 834 -29.26 3.94 0.94
C ILE A 834 -30.05 3.46 -0.26
N ILE A 835 -29.42 3.43 -1.43
CA ILE A 835 -30.03 2.94 -2.67
C ILE A 835 -29.01 2.03 -3.37
N CYS A 836 -29.44 0.83 -3.76
CA CYS A 836 -28.72 -0.05 -4.67
C CYS A 836 -29.68 -0.74 -5.62
N ASP A 837 -29.13 -1.47 -6.60
CA ASP A 837 -29.94 -2.32 -7.48
C ASP A 837 -30.64 -3.43 -6.67
N PRO A 838 -31.98 -3.52 -6.66
CA PRO A 838 -32.70 -4.56 -5.92
C PRO A 838 -32.40 -5.98 -6.43
N LEU A 839 -31.96 -6.15 -7.69
CA LEU A 839 -31.64 -7.47 -8.26
C LEU A 839 -30.34 -8.05 -7.71
N ARG A 840 -29.45 -7.19 -7.21
CA ARG A 840 -28.15 -7.58 -6.65
C ARG A 840 -28.01 -7.17 -5.18
N ALA A 841 -29.08 -6.73 -4.52
CA ALA A 841 -29.03 -6.18 -3.17
C ALA A 841 -28.40 -7.15 -2.15
N PRO A 842 -27.62 -6.65 -1.18
CA PRO A 842 -27.13 -7.47 -0.08
C PRO A 842 -28.30 -7.97 0.78
N GLN A 843 -28.13 -9.13 1.41
CA GLN A 843 -29.14 -9.67 2.35
C GLN A 843 -29.33 -8.77 3.56
N SER A 844 -28.25 -8.11 4.01
CA SER A 844 -28.30 -7.16 5.11
C SER A 844 -27.34 -5.98 4.92
N ILE A 845 -27.71 -4.84 5.51
CA ILE A 845 -26.86 -3.66 5.64
C ILE A 845 -26.50 -3.49 7.11
N VAL A 846 -25.23 -3.18 7.39
CA VAL A 846 -24.77 -2.76 8.71
C VAL A 846 -24.16 -1.36 8.58
N LEU A 847 -24.92 -0.33 8.93
CA LEU A 847 -24.49 1.08 8.81
C LEU A 847 -24.05 1.62 10.16
N ARG A 848 -22.82 2.13 10.28
CA ARG A 848 -22.35 2.82 11.49
C ARG A 848 -22.61 4.33 11.40
N LEU A 849 -23.28 4.88 12.40
CA LEU A 849 -23.56 6.33 12.52
C LEU A 849 -23.20 6.81 13.93
N PRO A 850 -21.91 6.99 14.23
CA PRO A 850 -21.49 7.33 15.59
C PRO A 850 -21.79 8.79 15.94
N HIS A 851 -22.47 9.03 17.06
CA HIS A 851 -22.67 10.40 17.54
C HIS A 851 -21.31 11.03 17.91
N PRO A 852 -21.05 12.32 17.58
CA PRO A 852 -19.80 13.02 17.90
C PRO A 852 -19.39 12.92 19.37
N ASP A 853 -20.34 13.18 20.28
CA ASP A 853 -20.13 13.11 21.74
C ASP A 853 -20.31 11.70 22.35
N GLY A 854 -20.48 10.65 21.53
CA GLY A 854 -20.70 9.28 22.03
C GLY A 854 -22.09 9.00 22.64
N ARG A 855 -23.07 9.88 22.42
CA ARG A 855 -24.47 9.65 22.83
C ARG A 855 -25.07 8.43 22.12
N ARG A 856 -25.99 7.74 22.80
CA ARG A 856 -26.76 6.62 22.26
C ARG A 856 -28.08 7.13 21.71
N ALA A 857 -28.53 6.57 20.59
CA ALA A 857 -29.82 6.94 20.02
C ALA A 857 -30.96 6.52 20.95
N SER A 858 -31.85 7.44 21.29
CA SER A 858 -33.06 7.18 22.06
C SER A 858 -34.19 6.57 21.21
N ASN A 859 -34.16 6.81 19.89
CA ASN A 859 -35.14 6.28 18.95
C ASN A 859 -34.50 6.04 17.58
N VAL A 860 -34.94 4.97 16.89
CA VAL A 860 -34.37 4.53 15.62
C VAL A 860 -35.48 4.15 14.64
N VAL A 861 -35.40 4.71 13.43
CA VAL A 861 -36.25 4.37 12.29
C VAL A 861 -35.41 3.70 11.21
N GLY A 862 -35.98 2.69 10.54
CA GLY A 862 -35.38 2.06 9.36
C GLY A 862 -34.50 0.83 9.61
N GLY A 863 -34.32 0.40 10.87
CA GLY A 863 -33.55 -0.80 11.21
C GLY A 863 -33.44 -1.04 12.72
N THR A 864 -32.58 -1.98 13.11
CA THR A 864 -32.31 -2.32 14.52
C THR A 864 -30.97 -1.74 14.97
N TYR A 865 -30.94 -1.03 16.09
CA TYR A 865 -29.72 -0.38 16.60
C TYR A 865 -28.97 -1.25 17.60
N ASP A 866 -27.66 -1.39 17.39
CA ASP A 866 -26.69 -1.97 18.33
C ASP A 866 -25.93 -0.82 18.99
N GLU A 867 -26.29 -0.52 20.24
CA GLU A 867 -25.68 0.55 21.04
C GLU A 867 -24.18 0.34 21.29
N GLY A 868 -23.73 -0.91 21.40
CA GLY A 868 -22.34 -1.25 21.68
C GLY A 868 -21.43 -0.98 20.47
N LYS A 869 -21.98 -1.13 19.26
CA LYS A 869 -21.24 -0.90 18.00
C LYS A 869 -21.59 0.41 17.30
N GLU A 870 -22.64 1.09 17.75
CA GLU A 870 -23.19 2.30 17.12
C GLU A 870 -23.65 2.07 15.67
N THR A 871 -24.20 0.88 15.42
CA THR A 871 -24.62 0.44 14.09
C THR A 871 -26.11 0.22 14.00
N VAL A 872 -26.71 0.58 12.87
CA VAL A 872 -28.05 0.18 12.47
C VAL A 872 -27.95 -1.01 11.52
N VAL A 873 -28.63 -2.09 11.86
CA VAL A 873 -28.73 -3.30 11.05
C VAL A 873 -30.08 -3.33 10.34
N ILE A 874 -30.03 -3.45 9.01
CA ILE A 874 -31.21 -3.65 8.16
C ILE A 874 -31.16 -5.08 7.65
N ASN A 875 -32.08 -5.92 8.12
CA ASN A 875 -32.24 -7.28 7.61
C ASN A 875 -33.23 -7.28 6.44
N ALA A 876 -33.06 -8.21 5.50
CA ALA A 876 -33.91 -8.36 4.31
C ALA A 876 -34.01 -7.06 3.50
N PHE A 877 -32.85 -6.44 3.22
CA PHE A 877 -32.76 -5.20 2.47
C PHE A 877 -33.24 -5.40 1.01
N THR A 878 -34.13 -4.53 0.55
CA THR A 878 -34.80 -4.66 -0.77
C THR A 878 -34.27 -3.66 -1.81
N GLY A 879 -33.11 -3.05 -1.54
CA GLY A 879 -32.47 -2.08 -2.45
C GLY A 879 -32.68 -0.61 -2.07
N ILE A 880 -33.61 -0.29 -1.17
CA ILE A 880 -33.77 1.08 -0.63
C ILE A 880 -34.02 1.05 0.88
N ALA A 881 -33.40 1.97 1.61
CA ALA A 881 -33.67 2.18 3.03
C ALA A 881 -33.47 3.65 3.42
N GLU A 882 -34.32 4.11 4.33
CA GLU A 882 -34.21 5.39 5.01
C GLU A 882 -34.02 5.13 6.51
N ILE A 883 -32.95 5.67 7.07
CA ILE A 883 -32.57 5.51 8.47
C ILE A 883 -32.59 6.88 9.15
N ARG A 884 -33.07 6.91 10.39
CA ARG A 884 -32.99 8.09 11.27
C ARG A 884 -32.68 7.65 12.70
N LEU A 885 -31.62 8.22 13.28
CA LEU A 885 -31.25 8.07 14.69
C LEU A 885 -31.54 9.38 15.42
N GLU A 886 -32.33 9.32 16.48
CA GLU A 886 -32.66 10.48 17.34
C GLU A 886 -31.93 10.35 18.68
N PHE A 887 -31.38 11.44 19.21
CA PHE A 887 -30.46 11.47 20.35
C PHE A 887 -30.87 12.42 21.48
#